data_AF-A0A1H4ML75-F1
#
_entry.id   AF-A0A1H4ML75-F1
#
_cell.length_a   1.000
_cell.length_b   1.000
_cell.length_c   1.000
_cell.angle_alpha   90.00
_cell.angle_beta   90.00
_cell.angle_gamma   90.00
#
_symmetry.space_group_name_H-M   'P 1'
#
loop_
_entity.id
_entity.type
_entity.pdbx_description
1 polymer ?
#
loop_
_entity_poly.entity_id
_entity_poly.type
_entity_poly.pdbx_seq_one_letter_code
_entity_poly.pdbx_strand_id
1 'polypeptide(L)'
;MPDLPLRRIAQNFRRLNLVLFVILPLLLIMGGALFWGGQRIIRQEQERIAVDFKLLTHYLGEQKALLERLQNEPFGDDDLQSTARIFHLMDQQQALGATLFQGNPSSVETPFTLVCEDMLHCPLDSARAASFGRYLADLYSSFWVRSSYPASALLVVDADTGSSFAVPTVGAHQSQLSAALVMTSIQAIRNSARGVGNDELRWISLPGFADHLLAFKPLRNPRLSDRATDTYVAALSYRQRINVFSQPRQPTFYDAFWLENQRDGLLLGERPKPADMDRAVNLRSDGLVFRVSDARATWTGYYLLSYRTLFLGHSWPLAGLLLLLVLSPVAGRAYTRWYQRRVIVPAQRAHRELVESEQFNRTLLETTPVALCVFRRERSLIVFANTLALKWFDTQVGQSLQDSGLEPALLATISQAREPGEIENYQSHDGRSFYIAYAPTRYRNQDVLVCAFADLSVRAQMEQQLTQAKQTADKANSAKSVFLATMSHEIRTPLYGVLGSLELMGLTDLDREQRQLLERIQVSSGLLLQIISDILDITRIESGQLSLADQSFDPRALVQRCTAAFVDAARSKGLLLFASVDPALPPLSGDPGRISQILTNLISNAVKFTHSGHVIVRARSEPGSQGRVRLSLQVVDTGIGIGQEEQQQLFIPFYQIDAHSHTVHGAGLGLSICARLATLMGTQIHLTSELGLGSSFTMSLELPVADEVPDTPAPDLGGTQIHVHSPHHELTDNLCLWLQKWGAQASPLDAAAATLQGEGILLRLLDDGTQAPPASGMLHIDLGGQPPAPGTSLAEACDFMAIGRLIERRLGRAPEPDGPLPGDLSGLPALGLNVLVAEDNPINQATLSHQLQQLGCRSTVAADGAEALDLWRVGDYDVLLTDVNMPRMNGYELTCILRASGDDRPIIGITANAICDEEARCQAAGMDTWLVKPVPLLTLRASLARLTQLAPEDDQDPLPDAPPPPDSGRLPANLQQLFTHTMKLDLEHLRRALDQQDYERIFQLLHRIRGSLAVAGHETLVQQLEALGQSLREAGLTATTRTNSLTLLHALQDISQPD
;
A
#
# COMPACT_ATOMS: atom_id res chain seq x y z
N MET A 1 -57.26 -14.32 -47.85
CA MET A 1 -56.24 -14.67 -48.86
C MET A 1 -56.25 -13.53 -49.90
N PRO A 2 -55.12 -12.97 -50.42
CA PRO A 2 -53.78 -13.55 -50.61
C PRO A 2 -52.59 -12.62 -50.18
N ASP A 3 -51.73 -13.06 -49.24
CA ASP A 3 -50.50 -12.31 -48.83
C ASP A 3 -49.20 -13.11 -49.01
N LEU A 4 -49.28 -14.25 -49.71
CA LEU A 4 -48.19 -15.24 -49.76
C LEU A 4 -46.98 -14.87 -50.65
N PRO A 5 -47.08 -14.13 -51.79
CA PRO A 5 -45.91 -13.89 -52.63
C PRO A 5 -44.99 -12.76 -52.13
N LEU A 6 -45.54 -11.67 -51.57
CA LEU A 6 -44.75 -10.54 -51.05
C LEU A 6 -43.88 -10.92 -49.85
N ARG A 7 -44.37 -11.83 -49.00
CA ARG A 7 -43.66 -12.30 -47.82
C ARG A 7 -42.39 -13.10 -48.15
N ARG A 8 -42.41 -13.88 -49.24
CA ARG A 8 -41.23 -14.66 -49.70
C ARG A 8 -40.15 -13.77 -50.29
N ILE A 9 -40.53 -12.76 -51.07
CA ILE A 9 -39.58 -11.80 -51.68
C ILE A 9 -38.88 -10.98 -50.58
N ALA A 10 -39.64 -10.51 -49.59
CA ALA A 10 -39.08 -9.77 -48.45
C ALA A 10 -38.11 -10.62 -47.59
N GLN A 11 -38.34 -11.92 -47.46
CA GLN A 11 -37.46 -12.82 -46.72
C GLN A 11 -36.14 -13.12 -47.46
N ASN A 12 -36.19 -13.28 -48.79
CA ASN A 12 -34.99 -13.52 -49.60
C ASN A 12 -34.10 -12.28 -49.69
N PHE A 13 -34.67 -11.09 -49.89
CA PHE A 13 -33.91 -9.83 -49.83
C PHE A 13 -33.23 -9.62 -48.47
N ARG A 14 -33.90 -10.02 -47.38
CA ARG A 14 -33.36 -9.91 -46.02
C ARG A 14 -32.18 -10.85 -45.76
N ARG A 15 -32.20 -12.07 -46.32
CA ARG A 15 -31.08 -13.02 -46.22
C ARG A 15 -29.87 -12.56 -47.03
N LEU A 16 -30.10 -12.07 -48.25
CA LEU A 16 -29.04 -11.56 -49.12
C LEU A 16 -28.34 -10.35 -48.48
N ASN A 17 -29.10 -9.39 -47.95
CA ASN A 17 -28.53 -8.22 -47.27
C ASN A 17 -27.76 -8.59 -46.00
N LEU A 18 -28.17 -9.62 -45.26
CA LEU A 18 -27.44 -10.09 -44.08
C LEU A 18 -26.08 -10.69 -44.45
N VAL A 19 -26.01 -11.49 -45.51
CA VAL A 19 -24.75 -12.06 -45.98
C VAL A 19 -23.80 -10.96 -46.46
N LEU A 20 -24.29 -10.03 -47.29
CA LEU A 20 -23.46 -9.03 -47.93
C LEU A 20 -22.96 -7.94 -46.98
N PHE A 21 -23.84 -7.44 -46.09
CA PHE A 21 -23.52 -6.29 -45.24
C PHE A 21 -23.06 -6.65 -43.82
N VAL A 22 -23.19 -7.92 -43.40
CA VAL A 22 -22.82 -8.34 -42.03
C VAL A 22 -21.77 -9.44 -42.04
N ILE A 23 -21.98 -10.53 -42.78
CA ILE A 23 -21.10 -11.70 -42.70
C ILE A 23 -19.77 -11.46 -43.44
N LEU A 24 -19.81 -10.94 -44.67
CA LEU A 24 -18.61 -10.71 -45.48
C LEU A 24 -17.64 -9.68 -44.85
N PRO A 25 -18.09 -8.49 -44.39
CA PRO A 25 -17.19 -7.52 -43.76
C PRO A 25 -16.57 -8.05 -42.47
N LEU A 26 -17.36 -8.82 -41.69
CA LEU A 26 -16.87 -9.46 -40.48
C LEU A 26 -15.75 -10.46 -40.75
N LEU A 27 -15.88 -11.29 -41.79
CA LEU A 27 -14.83 -12.24 -42.17
C LEU A 27 -13.54 -11.54 -42.61
N LEU A 28 -13.65 -10.42 -43.33
CA LEU A 28 -12.48 -9.60 -43.70
C LEU A 28 -11.81 -8.98 -42.48
N ILE A 29 -12.59 -8.42 -41.54
CA ILE A 29 -12.07 -7.86 -40.29
C ILE A 29 -11.37 -8.96 -39.46
N MET A 30 -11.98 -10.14 -39.37
CA MET A 30 -11.42 -11.27 -38.62
C MET A 30 -10.12 -11.79 -39.25
N GLY A 31 -10.07 -11.91 -40.58
CA GLY A 31 -8.87 -12.29 -41.32
C GLY A 31 -7.73 -11.28 -41.12
N GLY A 32 -8.05 -9.98 -41.16
CA GLY A 32 -7.09 -8.91 -40.86
C GLY A 32 -6.58 -8.96 -39.41
N ALA A 33 -7.47 -9.19 -38.44
CA ALA A 33 -7.11 -9.32 -37.03
C ALA A 33 -6.20 -10.51 -36.76
N LEU A 34 -6.47 -11.67 -37.39
CA LEU A 34 -5.61 -12.86 -37.30
C LEU A 34 -4.21 -12.61 -37.86
N PHE A 35 -4.13 -11.99 -39.04
CA PHE A 35 -2.86 -11.68 -39.68
C PHE A 35 -2.03 -10.70 -38.85
N TRP A 36 -2.65 -9.61 -38.40
CA TRP A 36 -1.99 -8.59 -37.58
C TRP A 36 -1.58 -9.12 -36.20
N GLY A 37 -2.46 -9.91 -35.56
CA GLY A 37 -2.17 -10.58 -34.30
C GLY A 37 -1.01 -11.57 -34.40
N GLY A 38 -0.99 -12.39 -35.46
CA GLY A 38 0.12 -13.33 -35.71
C GLY A 38 1.46 -12.61 -35.91
N GLN A 39 1.48 -11.52 -36.69
CA GLN A 39 2.69 -10.71 -36.87
C GLN A 39 3.16 -10.07 -35.55
N ARG A 40 2.22 -9.58 -34.74
CA ARG A 40 2.53 -8.98 -33.44
C ARG A 40 3.16 -9.99 -32.48
N ILE A 41 2.60 -11.21 -32.40
CA ILE A 41 3.11 -12.29 -31.55
C ILE A 41 4.55 -12.66 -31.97
N ILE A 42 4.79 -12.88 -33.26
CA ILE A 42 6.13 -13.22 -33.76
C ILE A 42 7.14 -12.12 -33.43
N ARG A 43 6.75 -10.84 -33.59
CA ARG A 43 7.62 -9.70 -33.27
C ARG A 43 7.92 -9.61 -31.77
N GLN A 44 6.92 -9.81 -30.91
CA GLN A 44 7.11 -9.81 -29.46
C GLN A 44 8.06 -10.93 -29.01
N GLU A 45 7.89 -12.14 -29.53
CA GLU A 45 8.81 -13.25 -29.22
C GLU A 45 10.23 -12.99 -29.75
N GLN A 46 10.36 -12.40 -30.94
CA GLN A 46 11.66 -12.02 -31.49
C GLN A 46 12.38 -10.97 -30.62
N GLU A 47 11.66 -9.96 -30.12
CA GLU A 47 12.20 -8.95 -29.22
C GLU A 47 12.62 -9.58 -27.87
N ARG A 48 11.80 -10.49 -27.32
CA ARG A 48 12.11 -11.23 -26.09
C ARG A 48 13.37 -12.08 -26.22
N ILE A 49 13.49 -12.83 -27.32
CA ILE A 49 14.67 -13.65 -27.63
C ILE A 49 15.91 -12.77 -27.83
N ALA A 50 15.77 -11.61 -28.48
CA ALA A 50 16.88 -10.68 -28.68
C ALA A 50 17.43 -10.13 -27.35
N VAL A 51 16.55 -9.84 -26.38
CA VAL A 51 16.95 -9.41 -25.04
C VAL A 51 17.68 -10.52 -24.29
N ASP A 52 17.13 -11.74 -24.26
CA ASP A 52 17.77 -12.90 -23.61
C ASP A 52 19.15 -13.19 -24.21
N PHE A 53 19.25 -13.17 -25.54
CA PHE A 53 20.52 -13.34 -26.24
C PHE A 53 21.52 -12.23 -25.92
N LYS A 54 21.09 -10.96 -25.88
CA LYS A 54 21.96 -9.83 -25.55
C LYS A 54 22.49 -9.91 -24.12
N LEU A 55 21.64 -10.29 -23.15
CA LEU A 55 22.06 -10.48 -21.77
C LEU A 55 23.10 -11.61 -21.66
N LEU A 56 22.87 -12.72 -22.34
CA LEU A 56 23.82 -13.85 -22.38
C LEU A 56 25.16 -13.42 -22.97
N THR A 57 25.19 -12.74 -24.11
CA THR A 57 26.47 -12.34 -24.75
C THR A 57 27.22 -11.29 -23.94
N HIS A 58 26.54 -10.36 -23.26
CA HIS A 58 27.18 -9.41 -22.35
C HIS A 58 27.77 -10.12 -21.12
N TYR A 59 27.06 -11.10 -20.55
CA TYR A 59 27.59 -11.91 -19.46
C TYR A 59 28.87 -12.65 -19.84
N LEU A 60 28.89 -13.28 -21.03
CA LEU A 60 30.10 -13.90 -21.56
C LEU A 60 31.23 -12.88 -21.81
N GLY A 61 30.87 -11.65 -22.16
CA GLY A 61 31.80 -10.51 -22.29
C GLY A 61 32.45 -10.10 -20.97
N GLU A 62 31.68 -10.02 -19.88
CA GLU A 62 32.19 -9.71 -18.54
C GLU A 62 33.19 -10.75 -18.04
N GLN A 63 32.94 -12.03 -18.33
CA GLN A 63 33.87 -13.10 -17.98
C GLN A 63 35.18 -13.00 -18.74
N LYS A 64 35.10 -12.67 -20.03
CA LYS A 64 36.29 -12.36 -20.82
C LYS A 64 37.05 -11.17 -20.20
N ALA A 65 36.36 -10.13 -19.76
CA ALA A 65 36.98 -8.97 -19.12
C ALA A 65 37.67 -9.33 -17.77
N LEU A 66 37.08 -10.23 -16.98
CA LEU A 66 37.69 -10.77 -15.77
C LEU A 66 39.02 -11.49 -16.07
N LEU A 67 39.03 -12.36 -17.09
CA LEU A 67 40.24 -13.08 -17.51
C LEU A 67 41.31 -12.15 -18.07
N GLU A 68 40.91 -11.12 -18.84
CA GLU A 68 41.83 -10.10 -19.36
C GLU A 68 42.40 -9.22 -18.24
N ARG A 69 41.62 -8.88 -17.21
CA ARG A 69 42.09 -8.12 -16.06
C ARG A 69 43.16 -8.87 -15.29
N LEU A 70 42.93 -10.16 -15.03
CA LEU A 70 43.88 -11.01 -14.32
C LEU A 70 45.20 -11.17 -15.10
N GLN A 71 45.17 -11.05 -16.42
CA GLN A 71 46.37 -11.04 -17.25
C GLN A 71 47.15 -9.72 -17.20
N ASN A 72 46.45 -8.59 -17.02
CA ASN A 72 47.04 -7.25 -17.01
C ASN A 72 47.58 -6.85 -15.63
N GLU A 73 47.03 -7.40 -14.55
CA GLU A 73 47.48 -7.22 -13.16
C GLU A 73 48.16 -8.53 -12.68
N PRO A 74 49.45 -8.77 -13.00
CA PRO A 74 50.13 -9.99 -12.57
C PRO A 74 50.46 -9.97 -11.07
N PHE A 75 50.38 -11.14 -10.43
CA PHE A 75 50.81 -11.34 -9.04
C PHE A 75 52.33 -11.10 -8.89
N GLY A 76 52.73 -10.16 -8.03
CA GLY A 76 54.13 -9.76 -7.81
C GLY A 76 54.72 -10.29 -6.50
N ASP A 77 56.05 -10.31 -6.39
CA ASP A 77 56.77 -10.76 -5.17
C ASP A 77 56.56 -9.81 -3.97
N ASP A 78 56.09 -8.58 -4.18
CA ASP A 78 55.81 -7.58 -3.12
C ASP A 78 54.54 -7.91 -2.29
N ASP A 79 53.68 -8.82 -2.76
CA ASP A 79 52.41 -9.20 -2.09
C ASP A 79 52.57 -10.35 -1.05
N LEU A 80 53.81 -10.79 -0.79
CA LEU A 80 54.11 -11.87 0.15
C LEU A 80 53.98 -11.43 1.62
N GLN A 81 52.77 -11.48 2.18
CA GLN A 81 52.56 -11.32 3.63
C GLN A 81 52.67 -12.68 4.38
N SER A 82 53.47 -12.73 5.45
CA SER A 82 53.77 -13.96 6.18
C SER A 82 52.62 -14.43 7.08
N THR A 83 51.76 -15.34 6.60
CA THR A 83 50.82 -16.08 7.47
C THR A 83 50.73 -17.53 7.03
N ALA A 84 51.26 -18.45 7.85
CA ALA A 84 51.54 -19.82 7.45
C ALA A 84 50.37 -20.82 7.61
N ARG A 85 49.15 -20.41 7.98
CA ARG A 85 48.02 -21.34 8.16
C ARG A 85 46.67 -20.70 7.83
N ILE A 86 46.32 -20.69 6.55
CA ILE A 86 45.02 -20.22 6.05
C ILE A 86 44.15 -21.38 5.53
N PHE A 87 44.74 -22.57 5.30
CA PHE A 87 44.08 -23.73 4.72
C PHE A 87 43.51 -24.69 5.76
N HIS A 88 42.22 -25.01 5.63
CA HIS A 88 41.50 -25.99 6.45
C HIS A 88 40.93 -27.12 5.58
N LEU A 89 41.03 -28.36 6.04
CA LEU A 89 40.48 -29.52 5.32
C LEU A 89 38.95 -29.43 5.27
N MET A 90 38.36 -29.66 4.10
CA MET A 90 36.90 -29.68 3.93
C MET A 90 36.34 -31.09 4.17
N ASP A 91 35.62 -31.29 5.28
CA ASP A 91 35.27 -32.61 5.83
C ASP A 91 34.13 -33.35 5.08
N GLN A 92 33.43 -32.71 4.13
CA GLN A 92 32.15 -33.22 3.60
C GLN A 92 32.02 -33.40 2.08
N GLN A 93 33.05 -33.23 1.26
CA GLN A 93 32.96 -33.57 -0.17
C GLN A 93 34.20 -34.31 -0.65
N GLN A 94 34.14 -35.65 -0.68
CA GLN A 94 35.09 -36.46 -1.45
C GLN A 94 34.90 -36.15 -2.94
N ALA A 95 35.70 -35.25 -3.48
CA ALA A 95 35.91 -35.16 -4.91
C ALA A 95 36.58 -36.47 -5.38
N LEU A 96 36.12 -37.04 -6.50
CA LEU A 96 36.74 -38.23 -7.11
C LEU A 96 38.23 -37.97 -7.40
N GLY A 97 39.11 -38.40 -6.50
CA GLY A 97 40.57 -38.38 -6.69
C GLY A 97 41.30 -37.08 -6.29
N ALA A 98 40.68 -36.13 -5.58
CA ALA A 98 41.35 -34.91 -5.10
C ALA A 98 40.92 -34.53 -3.68
N THR A 99 41.86 -33.98 -2.90
CA THR A 99 41.62 -33.40 -1.57
C THR A 99 41.36 -31.89 -1.68
N LEU A 100 40.31 -31.41 -1.01
CA LEU A 100 39.90 -30.01 -1.03
C LEU A 100 40.25 -29.32 0.28
N PHE A 101 40.93 -28.18 0.19
CA PHE A 101 41.27 -27.33 1.33
C PHE A 101 40.62 -25.96 1.15
N GLN A 102 39.93 -25.46 2.17
CA GLN A 102 39.37 -24.12 2.18
C GLN A 102 40.40 -23.13 2.72
N GLY A 103 40.72 -22.10 1.92
CA GLY A 103 41.48 -20.94 2.35
C GLY A 103 40.53 -19.88 2.92
N ASN A 104 40.71 -19.49 4.19
CA ASN A 104 39.91 -18.43 4.82
C ASN A 104 40.79 -17.23 5.23
N PRO A 105 40.94 -16.21 4.37
CA PRO A 105 41.89 -15.12 4.61
C PRO A 105 41.43 -14.16 5.73
N SER A 106 40.12 -14.06 6.01
CA SER A 106 39.50 -13.39 7.18
C SER A 106 37.97 -13.63 7.24
N SER A 107 37.28 -13.23 8.32
CA SER A 107 35.81 -13.40 8.47
C SER A 107 34.95 -12.52 7.53
N VAL A 108 35.57 -11.61 6.77
CA VAL A 108 34.90 -10.63 5.90
C VAL A 108 35.20 -10.87 4.41
N GLU A 109 36.27 -11.60 4.10
CA GLU A 109 36.74 -11.84 2.72
C GLU A 109 36.15 -13.12 2.11
N THR A 110 36.05 -13.16 0.77
CA THR A 110 35.51 -14.31 0.05
C THR A 110 36.40 -15.54 0.22
N PRO A 111 35.90 -16.66 0.78
CA PRO A 111 36.70 -17.87 0.93
C PRO A 111 36.97 -18.52 -0.43
N PHE A 112 38.12 -19.17 -0.55
CA PHE A 112 38.56 -19.86 -1.76
C PHE A 112 38.90 -21.33 -1.46
N THR A 113 39.02 -22.16 -2.51
CA THR A 113 39.39 -23.57 -2.39
C THR A 113 40.70 -23.85 -3.10
N LEU A 114 41.58 -24.57 -2.43
CA LEU A 114 42.76 -25.22 -3.00
C LEU A 114 42.42 -26.70 -3.26
N VAL A 115 42.49 -27.10 -4.52
CA VAL A 115 42.26 -28.47 -5.00
C VAL A 115 43.63 -29.14 -5.19
N CYS A 116 43.89 -30.20 -4.44
CA CYS A 116 45.13 -30.98 -4.55
C CYS A 116 44.82 -32.41 -5.00
N GLU A 117 45.26 -32.76 -6.21
CA GLU A 117 45.15 -34.12 -6.76
C GLU A 117 46.27 -35.05 -6.24
N ASP A 118 47.47 -34.49 -5.99
CA ASP A 118 48.59 -35.20 -5.37
C ASP A 118 49.03 -34.48 -4.08
N MET A 119 48.95 -35.19 -2.96
CA MET A 119 49.32 -34.68 -1.64
C MET A 119 50.83 -34.44 -1.50
N LEU A 120 51.68 -35.14 -2.26
CA LEU A 120 53.14 -34.94 -2.22
C LEU A 120 53.58 -33.60 -2.81
N HIS A 121 52.76 -33.03 -3.70
CA HIS A 121 53.07 -31.79 -4.43
C HIS A 121 52.13 -30.63 -4.06
N CYS A 122 51.33 -30.78 -3.00
CA CYS A 122 50.36 -29.78 -2.56
C CYS A 122 51.03 -28.67 -1.71
N PRO A 123 50.91 -27.37 -2.07
CA PRO A 123 51.62 -26.28 -1.41
C PRO A 123 50.90 -25.77 -0.14
N LEU A 124 50.60 -26.67 0.80
CA LEU A 124 49.82 -26.35 2.02
C LEU A 124 50.54 -25.38 2.97
N ASP A 125 51.87 -25.50 3.07
CA ASP A 125 52.71 -24.66 3.94
C ASP A 125 53.38 -23.49 3.19
N SER A 126 53.06 -23.31 1.90
CA SER A 126 53.63 -22.24 1.09
C SER A 126 52.92 -20.92 1.36
N ALA A 127 53.64 -19.97 1.97
CA ALA A 127 53.16 -18.59 2.14
C ALA A 127 52.76 -17.95 0.80
N ARG A 128 53.44 -18.32 -0.29
CA ARG A 128 53.15 -17.83 -1.65
C ARG A 128 51.83 -18.38 -2.20
N ALA A 129 51.47 -19.64 -1.90
CA ALA A 129 50.20 -20.22 -2.31
C ALA A 129 49.02 -19.61 -1.55
N ALA A 130 49.22 -19.32 -0.26
CA ALA A 130 48.23 -18.64 0.58
C ALA A 130 48.00 -17.18 0.14
N SER A 131 49.07 -16.42 -0.13
CA SER A 131 48.98 -15.05 -0.63
C SER A 131 48.36 -14.97 -2.02
N PHE A 132 48.67 -15.92 -2.91
CA PHE A 132 48.05 -16.00 -4.23
C PHE A 132 46.54 -16.29 -4.15
N GLY A 133 46.13 -17.20 -3.26
CA GLY A 133 44.71 -17.47 -3.02
C GLY A 133 43.94 -16.24 -2.51
N ARG A 134 44.55 -15.45 -1.61
CA ARG A 134 44.00 -14.16 -1.16
C ARG A 134 43.91 -13.14 -2.29
N TYR A 135 44.97 -12.99 -3.08
CA TYR A 135 44.98 -12.13 -4.26
C TYR A 135 43.83 -12.46 -5.22
N LEU A 136 43.61 -13.75 -5.51
CA LEU A 136 42.50 -14.17 -6.34
C LEU A 136 41.13 -13.84 -5.72
N ALA A 137 40.97 -14.02 -4.41
CA ALA A 137 39.73 -13.68 -3.70
C ALA A 137 39.44 -12.17 -3.69
N ASP A 138 40.46 -11.33 -3.56
CA ASP A 138 40.34 -9.87 -3.57
C ASP A 138 40.05 -9.34 -4.98
N LEU A 139 40.76 -9.85 -5.99
CA LEU A 139 40.48 -9.52 -7.39
C LEU A 139 39.07 -9.96 -7.78
N TYR A 140 38.67 -11.16 -7.39
CA TYR A 140 37.32 -11.68 -7.60
C TYR A 140 36.26 -10.76 -7.00
N SER A 141 36.40 -10.45 -5.71
CA SER A 141 35.43 -9.63 -4.98
C SER A 141 35.37 -8.21 -5.53
N SER A 142 36.52 -7.59 -5.78
CA SER A 142 36.59 -6.22 -6.32
C SER A 142 36.08 -6.09 -7.75
N PHE A 143 36.23 -7.14 -8.58
CA PHE A 143 35.68 -7.17 -9.93
C PHE A 143 34.15 -7.30 -9.89
N TRP A 144 33.63 -8.28 -9.16
CA TRP A 144 32.19 -8.57 -9.15
C TRP A 144 31.37 -7.53 -8.38
N VAL A 145 31.94 -6.81 -7.41
CA VAL A 145 31.29 -5.66 -6.77
C VAL A 145 30.95 -4.54 -7.76
N ARG A 146 31.70 -4.43 -8.88
CA ARG A 146 31.48 -3.40 -9.91
C ARG A 146 30.64 -3.89 -11.10
N SER A 147 30.36 -5.19 -11.19
CA SER A 147 29.61 -5.77 -12.30
C SER A 147 28.13 -5.91 -11.96
N SER A 148 27.26 -5.52 -12.89
CA SER A 148 25.80 -5.71 -12.74
C SER A 148 25.35 -7.15 -12.99
N TYR A 149 26.29 -8.07 -13.21
CA TYR A 149 26.05 -9.47 -13.54
C TYR A 149 26.40 -10.40 -12.36
N PRO A 150 25.76 -11.58 -12.27
CA PRO A 150 26.01 -12.50 -11.16
C PRO A 150 27.44 -13.07 -11.20
N ALA A 151 28.09 -13.15 -10.04
CA ALA A 151 29.50 -13.52 -9.96
C ALA A 151 29.81 -14.93 -10.48
N SER A 152 30.53 -15.07 -11.59
CA SER A 152 30.91 -16.39 -12.15
C SER A 152 32.05 -17.01 -11.35
N ALA A 153 32.21 -18.33 -11.35
CA ALA A 153 33.36 -18.93 -10.65
C ALA A 153 34.65 -18.77 -11.47
N LEU A 154 35.76 -18.59 -10.77
CA LEU A 154 37.11 -18.45 -11.32
C LEU A 154 37.95 -19.64 -10.89
N LEU A 155 38.66 -20.24 -11.84
CA LEU A 155 39.50 -21.42 -11.67
C LEU A 155 40.91 -21.08 -12.15
N VAL A 156 41.93 -21.46 -11.39
CA VAL A 156 43.33 -21.44 -11.84
C VAL A 156 43.84 -22.85 -11.81
N VAL A 157 44.22 -23.38 -12.97
CA VAL A 157 44.49 -24.80 -13.21
C VAL A 157 45.91 -25.00 -13.70
N ASP A 158 46.62 -25.89 -13.04
CA ASP A 158 47.96 -26.35 -13.43
C ASP A 158 47.86 -27.47 -14.49
N ALA A 159 48.66 -27.38 -15.55
CA ALA A 159 48.73 -28.34 -16.65
C ALA A 159 49.28 -29.71 -16.22
N ASP A 160 50.30 -29.74 -15.36
CA ASP A 160 51.13 -30.93 -15.09
C ASP A 160 50.72 -31.68 -13.80
N THR A 161 49.41 -31.88 -13.59
CA THR A 161 48.83 -32.58 -12.42
C THR A 161 49.33 -32.06 -11.07
N GLY A 162 49.12 -30.76 -10.83
CA GLY A 162 49.49 -30.06 -9.60
C GLY A 162 48.28 -29.54 -8.80
N SER A 163 48.52 -28.49 -8.01
CA SER A 163 47.50 -27.80 -7.21
C SER A 163 46.71 -26.78 -8.05
N SER A 164 45.39 -26.78 -7.93
CA SER A 164 44.51 -25.82 -8.61
C SER A 164 43.73 -24.96 -7.60
N PHE A 165 43.36 -23.74 -7.97
CA PHE A 165 42.58 -22.83 -7.12
C PHE A 165 41.19 -22.61 -7.70
N ALA A 166 40.19 -22.46 -6.82
CA ALA A 166 38.81 -22.12 -7.17
C ALA A 166 38.30 -20.99 -6.27
N VAL A 167 37.68 -19.98 -6.87
CA VAL A 167 37.03 -18.85 -6.18
C VAL A 167 35.64 -18.65 -6.76
N PRO A 168 34.55 -18.62 -5.95
CA PRO A 168 34.52 -18.79 -4.48
C PRO A 168 34.68 -20.27 -4.08
N THR A 169 34.68 -20.54 -2.77
CA THR A 169 34.85 -21.91 -2.24
C THR A 169 33.85 -22.93 -2.82
N VAL A 170 34.33 -24.14 -3.08
CA VAL A 170 33.53 -25.30 -3.52
C VAL A 170 32.47 -25.61 -2.46
N GLY A 171 31.24 -25.90 -2.87
CA GLY A 171 30.13 -26.19 -1.96
C GLY A 171 29.46 -24.96 -1.33
N ALA A 172 29.87 -23.72 -1.68
CA ALA A 172 29.17 -22.52 -1.22
C ALA A 172 27.71 -22.48 -1.72
N HIS A 173 26.76 -22.24 -0.81
CA HIS A 173 25.31 -22.23 -1.11
C HIS A 173 24.90 -21.24 -2.22
N GLN A 174 25.69 -20.19 -2.47
CA GLN A 174 25.38 -19.15 -3.44
C GLN A 174 25.94 -19.40 -4.86
N SER A 175 26.91 -20.30 -5.05
CA SER A 175 27.65 -20.44 -6.32
C SER A 175 27.37 -21.73 -7.11
N GLN A 176 26.60 -22.69 -6.57
CA GLN A 176 26.36 -24.02 -7.16
C GLN A 176 27.64 -24.74 -7.63
N LEU A 177 28.80 -24.39 -7.07
CA LEU A 177 30.08 -24.97 -7.46
C LEU A 177 30.25 -26.34 -6.78
N SER A 178 29.90 -27.41 -7.49
CA SER A 178 30.11 -28.78 -7.00
C SER A 178 31.54 -29.27 -7.24
N ALA A 179 32.03 -30.13 -6.35
CA ALA A 179 33.33 -30.78 -6.53
C ALA A 179 33.45 -31.52 -7.88
N ALA A 180 32.37 -32.18 -8.33
CA ALA A 180 32.33 -32.86 -9.62
C ALA A 180 32.52 -31.89 -10.80
N LEU A 181 31.84 -30.74 -10.77
CA LEU A 181 31.92 -29.72 -11.81
C LEU A 181 33.33 -29.11 -11.92
N VAL A 182 33.98 -28.85 -10.79
CA VAL A 182 35.36 -28.34 -10.75
C VAL A 182 36.34 -29.35 -11.33
N MET A 183 36.23 -30.63 -10.95
CA MET A 183 37.11 -31.68 -11.48
C MET A 183 36.91 -31.90 -12.99
N THR A 184 35.66 -31.92 -13.47
CA THR A 184 35.37 -31.98 -14.91
C THR A 184 35.93 -30.78 -15.65
N SER A 185 35.87 -29.59 -15.05
CA SER A 185 36.43 -28.36 -15.61
C SER A 185 37.96 -28.43 -15.73
N ILE A 186 38.66 -28.89 -14.69
CA ILE A 186 40.12 -29.09 -14.69
C ILE A 186 40.54 -30.07 -15.78
N GLN A 187 39.87 -31.21 -15.89
CA GLN A 187 40.16 -32.23 -16.91
C GLN A 187 39.88 -31.72 -18.33
N ALA A 188 38.79 -30.98 -18.54
CA ALA A 188 38.45 -30.39 -19.82
C ALA A 188 39.51 -29.39 -20.29
N ILE A 189 39.99 -28.51 -19.39
CA ILE A 189 41.06 -27.55 -19.70
C ILE A 189 42.35 -28.28 -20.09
N ARG A 190 42.80 -29.29 -19.33
CA ARG A 190 44.03 -30.03 -19.64
C ARG A 190 43.97 -30.75 -20.98
N ASN A 191 42.83 -31.35 -21.31
CA ASN A 191 42.63 -32.02 -22.59
C ASN A 191 42.64 -31.04 -23.77
N SER A 192 42.06 -29.85 -23.59
CA SER A 192 41.99 -28.80 -24.60
C SER A 192 43.24 -27.91 -24.69
N ALA A 193 44.10 -27.90 -23.67
CA ALA A 193 45.34 -27.13 -23.61
C ALA A 193 46.43 -27.64 -24.55
N ARG A 194 46.41 -28.93 -24.93
CA ARG A 194 47.38 -29.56 -25.85
C ARG A 194 47.24 -29.00 -27.27
N GLY A 195 47.92 -27.88 -27.56
CA GLY A 195 47.98 -27.25 -28.89
C GLY A 195 47.48 -25.81 -28.98
N VAL A 196 47.24 -25.12 -27.85
CA VAL A 196 46.79 -23.71 -27.81
C VAL A 196 47.99 -22.75 -27.86
N GLY A 197 47.93 -21.71 -28.69
CA GLY A 197 48.97 -20.67 -28.76
C GLY A 197 49.00 -19.79 -27.50
N ASN A 198 50.18 -19.22 -27.17
CA ASN A 198 50.51 -18.56 -25.90
C ASN A 198 49.63 -17.36 -25.45
N ASP A 199 48.58 -16.96 -26.17
CA ASP A 199 47.77 -15.79 -25.79
C ASP A 199 46.29 -15.81 -26.24
N GLU A 200 45.75 -16.97 -26.63
CA GLU A 200 44.38 -17.04 -27.15
C GLU A 200 43.37 -17.47 -26.09
N LEU A 201 42.23 -16.75 -26.02
CA LEU A 201 41.06 -17.14 -25.23
C LEU A 201 40.25 -18.20 -25.99
N ARG A 202 39.91 -19.30 -25.34
CA ARG A 202 39.10 -20.40 -25.90
C ARG A 202 37.85 -20.65 -25.07
N TRP A 203 36.75 -20.94 -25.75
CA TRP A 203 35.52 -21.40 -25.13
C TRP A 203 35.34 -22.90 -25.37
N ILE A 204 35.00 -23.64 -24.31
CA ILE A 204 34.70 -25.08 -24.39
C ILE A 204 33.41 -25.41 -23.66
N SER A 205 32.75 -26.48 -24.11
CA SER A 205 31.60 -27.06 -23.44
C SER A 205 32.03 -28.16 -22.47
N LEU A 206 31.32 -28.29 -21.36
CA LEU A 206 31.65 -29.27 -20.33
C LEU A 206 30.84 -30.57 -20.51
N PRO A 207 31.49 -31.73 -20.68
CA PRO A 207 30.80 -33.01 -20.81
C PRO A 207 30.05 -33.34 -19.50
N GLY A 208 28.78 -33.73 -19.61
CA GLY A 208 27.91 -33.99 -18.45
C GLY A 208 27.26 -32.75 -17.83
N PHE A 209 27.64 -31.54 -18.25
CA PHE A 209 27.11 -30.27 -17.75
C PHE A 209 26.65 -29.37 -18.90
N ALA A 210 25.53 -29.71 -19.54
CA ALA A 210 25.04 -29.11 -20.79
C ALA A 210 24.77 -27.58 -20.73
N ASP A 211 24.51 -27.03 -19.54
CA ASP A 211 24.24 -25.60 -19.31
C ASP A 211 25.47 -24.78 -18.86
N HIS A 212 26.64 -25.43 -18.79
CA HIS A 212 27.88 -24.80 -18.36
C HIS A 212 28.82 -24.56 -19.54
N LEU A 213 29.40 -23.37 -19.56
CA LEU A 213 30.39 -22.96 -20.53
C LEU A 213 31.66 -22.58 -19.78
N LEU A 214 32.82 -22.92 -20.34
CA LEU A 214 34.10 -22.59 -19.73
C LEU A 214 34.94 -21.79 -20.71
N ALA A 215 35.35 -20.60 -20.27
CA ALA A 215 36.35 -19.79 -20.96
C ALA A 215 37.69 -20.01 -20.30
N PHE A 216 38.75 -20.31 -21.06
CA PHE A 216 40.09 -20.42 -20.48
C PHE A 216 41.16 -19.75 -21.35
N LYS A 217 42.24 -19.34 -20.69
CA LYS A 217 43.39 -18.67 -21.29
C LYS A 217 44.68 -19.00 -20.52
N PRO A 218 45.86 -19.12 -21.16
CA PRO A 218 47.12 -19.25 -20.45
C PRO A 218 47.41 -18.02 -19.57
N LEU A 219 47.83 -18.25 -18.32
CA LEU A 219 48.20 -17.23 -17.37
C LEU A 219 49.71 -16.98 -17.42
N ARG A 220 50.11 -15.72 -17.65
CA ARG A 220 51.53 -15.36 -17.72
C ARG A 220 52.13 -15.26 -16.33
N ASN A 221 53.15 -16.08 -16.06
CA ASN A 221 54.06 -15.98 -14.92
C ASN A 221 53.46 -16.19 -13.49
N PRO A 222 52.58 -17.17 -13.23
CA PRO A 222 52.19 -17.51 -11.86
C PRO A 222 53.20 -18.53 -11.29
N ARG A 223 54.29 -18.08 -10.66
CA ARG A 223 55.22 -19.00 -9.98
C ARG A 223 54.59 -19.58 -8.70
N LEU A 224 53.57 -20.43 -8.85
CA LEU A 224 52.86 -21.10 -7.75
C LEU A 224 53.72 -22.17 -7.07
N SER A 225 54.67 -22.72 -7.81
CA SER A 225 55.69 -23.67 -7.39
C SER A 225 57.05 -23.27 -7.98
N ASP A 226 58.15 -23.79 -7.44
CA ASP A 226 59.52 -23.50 -7.93
C ASP A 226 59.81 -24.08 -9.33
N ARG A 227 58.85 -24.80 -9.93
CA ARG A 227 58.90 -25.28 -11.32
C ARG A 227 58.16 -24.34 -12.26
N ALA A 228 58.69 -24.15 -13.47
CA ALA A 228 57.99 -23.49 -14.55
C ALA A 228 56.87 -24.40 -15.08
N THR A 229 55.64 -24.20 -14.61
CA THR A 229 54.45 -24.93 -15.07
C THR A 229 53.55 -24.03 -15.91
N ASP A 230 52.99 -24.59 -16.98
CA ASP A 230 51.98 -23.92 -17.79
C ASP A 230 50.67 -23.85 -16.99
N THR A 231 50.31 -22.65 -16.54
CA THR A 231 49.10 -22.43 -15.74
C THR A 231 48.03 -21.77 -16.60
N TYR A 232 46.78 -22.20 -16.43
CA TYR A 232 45.63 -21.67 -17.14
C TYR A 232 44.66 -21.03 -16.16
N VAL A 233 44.11 -19.88 -16.54
CA VAL A 233 42.99 -19.26 -15.83
C VAL A 233 41.71 -19.53 -16.60
N ALA A 234 40.64 -19.87 -15.89
CA ALA A 234 39.35 -20.17 -16.48
C ALA A 234 38.20 -19.52 -15.70
N ALA A 235 37.21 -19.04 -16.44
CA ALA A 235 35.95 -18.55 -15.90
C ALA A 235 34.84 -19.52 -16.27
N LEU A 236 34.06 -19.92 -15.27
CA LEU A 236 32.95 -20.87 -15.42
C LEU A 236 31.61 -20.13 -15.50
N SER A 237 30.95 -20.24 -16.64
CA SER A 237 29.64 -19.64 -16.92
C SER A 237 28.54 -20.65 -16.70
N TYR A 238 27.47 -20.20 -16.06
CA TYR A 238 26.25 -20.98 -15.88
C TYR A 238 25.05 -20.22 -16.43
N ARG A 239 24.36 -20.83 -17.40
CA ARG A 239 23.30 -20.16 -18.17
C ARG A 239 22.05 -19.82 -17.35
N GLN A 240 21.61 -20.71 -16.46
CA GLN A 240 20.33 -20.53 -15.76
C GLN A 240 20.34 -19.35 -14.77
N ARG A 241 21.52 -18.78 -14.48
CA ARG A 241 21.67 -17.64 -13.57
C ARG A 241 21.33 -16.28 -14.19
N ILE A 242 21.26 -16.19 -15.52
CA ILE A 242 21.11 -14.92 -16.26
C ILE A 242 19.72 -14.81 -16.92
N ASN A 243 18.95 -15.91 -16.92
CA ASN A 243 17.69 -15.96 -17.60
C ASN A 243 16.61 -15.22 -16.78
N VAL A 244 16.44 -13.93 -17.09
CA VAL A 244 15.49 -12.99 -16.45
C VAL A 244 14.05 -13.52 -16.47
N PHE A 245 13.74 -14.42 -17.41
CA PHE A 245 12.40 -14.94 -17.64
C PHE A 245 12.15 -16.34 -17.07
N SER A 246 13.15 -16.99 -16.46
CA SER A 246 12.97 -18.30 -15.82
C SER A 246 13.29 -18.23 -14.33
N GLN A 247 12.25 -18.19 -13.50
CA GLN A 247 12.37 -18.58 -12.09
C GLN A 247 12.66 -20.09 -12.02
N PRO A 248 13.32 -20.59 -10.96
CA PRO A 248 13.64 -22.02 -10.81
C PRO A 248 12.43 -22.98 -10.78
N ARG A 249 11.20 -22.47 -10.87
CA ARG A 249 9.95 -23.25 -10.96
C ARG A 249 9.14 -23.02 -12.25
N GLN A 250 9.58 -22.15 -13.17
CA GLN A 250 8.86 -21.89 -14.42
C GLN A 250 9.63 -22.45 -15.63
N PRO A 251 8.94 -23.12 -16.59
CA PRO A 251 9.58 -23.60 -17.81
C PRO A 251 10.12 -22.43 -18.64
N THR A 252 11.24 -22.64 -19.33
CA THR A 252 11.80 -21.68 -20.29
C THR A 252 10.78 -21.34 -21.38
N PHE A 253 10.81 -20.11 -21.88
CA PHE A 253 9.86 -19.66 -22.92
C PHE A 253 10.18 -20.20 -24.33
N TYR A 254 11.21 -21.04 -24.45
CA TYR A 254 11.60 -21.81 -25.63
C TYR A 254 11.84 -23.27 -25.24
N ASP A 255 11.71 -24.17 -26.22
CA ASP A 255 11.83 -25.62 -26.03
C ASP A 255 13.27 -26.12 -26.22
N ALA A 256 14.03 -25.52 -27.15
CA ALA A 256 15.43 -25.87 -27.37
C ALA A 256 16.26 -24.65 -27.77
N PHE A 257 17.56 -24.71 -27.49
CA PHE A 257 18.50 -23.62 -27.73
C PHE A 257 19.87 -24.12 -28.17
N TRP A 258 20.51 -23.35 -29.04
CA TRP A 258 21.89 -23.56 -29.47
C TRP A 258 22.67 -22.25 -29.44
N LEU A 259 23.90 -22.28 -28.91
CA LEU A 259 24.85 -21.17 -28.97
C LEU A 259 26.08 -21.58 -29.77
N GLU A 260 26.40 -20.79 -30.77
CA GLU A 260 27.53 -20.98 -31.66
C GLU A 260 28.45 -19.77 -31.57
N ASN A 261 29.74 -20.03 -31.43
CA ASN A 261 30.79 -19.04 -31.58
C ASN A 261 31.41 -19.18 -32.97
N GLN A 262 31.70 -18.05 -33.62
CA GLN A 262 32.29 -18.02 -34.96
C GLN A 262 33.62 -18.81 -35.06
N ARG A 263 34.39 -18.87 -33.96
CA ARG A 263 35.71 -19.54 -33.92
C ARG A 263 35.65 -20.95 -33.34
N ASP A 264 34.95 -21.12 -32.23
CA ASP A 264 34.93 -22.39 -31.48
C ASP A 264 33.76 -23.31 -31.87
N GLY A 265 32.88 -22.87 -32.78
CA GLY A 265 31.75 -23.65 -33.29
C GLY A 265 30.61 -23.75 -32.27
N LEU A 266 29.87 -24.86 -32.30
CA LEU A 266 28.72 -25.08 -31.41
C LEU A 266 29.19 -25.40 -29.98
N LEU A 267 28.82 -24.53 -29.04
CA LEU A 267 29.25 -24.57 -27.65
C LEU A 267 28.14 -24.97 -26.67
N LEU A 268 26.89 -24.58 -26.92
CA LEU A 268 25.73 -25.00 -26.13
C LEU A 268 24.64 -25.57 -27.04
N GLY A 269 23.92 -26.59 -26.55
CA GLY A 269 22.81 -27.25 -27.26
C GLY A 269 23.12 -28.66 -27.79
N GLU A 270 22.08 -29.47 -27.96
CA GLU A 270 22.20 -30.85 -28.44
C GLU A 270 22.51 -30.91 -29.94
N ARG A 271 23.38 -31.82 -30.38
CA ARG A 271 23.64 -32.05 -31.81
C ARG A 271 22.58 -33.03 -32.36
N PRO A 272 22.03 -32.82 -33.58
CA PRO A 272 22.45 -31.85 -34.62
C PRO A 272 21.76 -30.48 -34.54
N LYS A 273 22.52 -29.42 -34.87
CA LYS A 273 21.99 -28.06 -35.07
C LYS A 273 21.07 -28.03 -36.30
N PRO A 274 19.94 -27.28 -36.29
CA PRO A 274 19.15 -27.07 -37.51
C PRO A 274 19.99 -26.48 -38.66
N ALA A 275 19.95 -27.11 -39.83
CA ALA A 275 20.70 -26.74 -41.02
C ALA A 275 19.95 -25.70 -41.90
N ASP A 276 20.70 -24.86 -42.62
CA ASP A 276 20.24 -23.81 -43.55
C ASP A 276 19.15 -22.85 -43.02
N MET A 277 19.60 -21.76 -42.38
CA MET A 277 18.71 -20.75 -41.80
C MET A 277 19.13 -19.33 -42.21
N ASP A 278 18.70 -18.92 -43.41
CA ASP A 278 19.00 -17.60 -43.98
C ASP A 278 18.15 -16.48 -43.39
N ARG A 279 16.94 -16.78 -42.91
CA ARG A 279 16.01 -15.80 -42.35
C ARG A 279 16.15 -15.69 -40.83
N ALA A 280 15.75 -14.54 -40.28
CA ALA A 280 15.70 -14.33 -38.83
C ALA A 280 14.69 -15.26 -38.13
N VAL A 281 13.60 -15.62 -38.82
CA VAL A 281 12.58 -16.56 -38.36
C VAL A 281 12.38 -17.62 -39.44
N ASN A 282 12.51 -18.89 -39.09
CA ASN A 282 12.38 -20.03 -40.00
C ASN A 282 11.25 -20.94 -39.50
N LEU A 283 10.34 -21.31 -40.40
CA LEU A 283 9.27 -22.26 -40.10
C LEU A 283 9.79 -23.69 -40.18
N ARG A 284 9.52 -24.48 -39.16
CA ARG A 284 9.74 -25.93 -39.11
C ARG A 284 8.41 -26.63 -38.80
N SER A 285 8.35 -27.94 -39.05
CA SER A 285 7.14 -28.74 -38.83
C SER A 285 6.76 -28.88 -37.35
N ASP A 286 7.73 -28.76 -36.47
CA ASP A 286 7.60 -28.87 -35.01
C ASP A 286 7.59 -27.51 -34.29
N GLY A 287 7.95 -26.41 -34.98
CA GLY A 287 7.97 -25.06 -34.38
C GLY A 287 8.59 -23.96 -35.23
N LEU A 288 8.76 -22.80 -34.63
CA LEU A 288 9.49 -21.66 -35.19
C LEU A 288 10.91 -21.63 -34.64
N VAL A 289 11.90 -21.48 -35.54
CA VAL A 289 13.30 -21.30 -35.15
C VAL A 289 13.72 -19.85 -35.39
N PHE A 290 14.12 -19.19 -34.31
CA PHE A 290 14.65 -17.83 -34.32
C PHE A 290 16.16 -17.86 -34.34
N ARG A 291 16.75 -17.13 -35.30
CA ARG A 291 18.20 -16.94 -35.41
C ARG A 291 18.55 -15.51 -35.02
N VAL A 292 19.41 -15.36 -34.02
CA VAL A 292 19.90 -14.06 -33.53
C VAL A 292 21.41 -14.07 -33.51
N SER A 293 22.03 -12.97 -33.93
CA SER A 293 23.50 -12.81 -33.93
C SER A 293 23.87 -11.47 -33.32
N ASP A 294 25.04 -11.43 -32.68
CA ASP A 294 25.58 -10.18 -32.13
C ASP A 294 26.05 -9.22 -33.24
N ALA A 295 26.27 -7.93 -32.92
CA ALA A 295 26.65 -6.89 -33.88
C ALA A 295 27.94 -7.19 -34.65
N ARG A 296 28.87 -7.96 -34.05
CA ARG A 296 30.12 -8.42 -34.69
C ARG A 296 30.02 -9.84 -35.28
N ALA A 297 28.84 -10.47 -35.25
CA ALA A 297 28.59 -11.86 -35.64
C ALA A 297 29.52 -12.90 -34.96
N THR A 298 30.08 -12.57 -33.80
CA THR A 298 30.96 -13.44 -33.00
C THR A 298 30.17 -14.57 -32.34
N TRP A 299 28.97 -14.27 -31.86
CA TRP A 299 28.03 -15.20 -31.25
C TRP A 299 26.76 -15.27 -32.09
N THR A 300 26.27 -16.49 -32.31
CA THR A 300 24.97 -16.76 -32.94
C THR A 300 24.16 -17.71 -32.07
N GLY A 301 22.95 -17.29 -31.71
CA GLY A 301 21.98 -18.07 -30.95
C GLY A 301 20.83 -18.56 -31.83
N TYR A 302 20.40 -19.80 -31.62
CA TYR A 302 19.22 -20.38 -32.24
C TYR A 302 18.23 -20.81 -31.15
N TYR A 303 16.97 -20.40 -31.30
CA TYR A 303 15.91 -20.69 -30.33
C TYR A 303 14.75 -21.38 -31.04
N LEU A 304 14.32 -22.55 -30.55
CA LEU A 304 13.17 -23.27 -31.05
C LEU A 304 11.97 -23.05 -30.12
N LEU A 305 10.88 -22.53 -30.69
CA LEU A 305 9.57 -22.45 -30.03
C LEU A 305 8.63 -23.41 -30.74
N SER A 306 8.20 -24.47 -30.06
CA SER A 306 7.17 -25.37 -30.59
C SER A 306 5.83 -24.65 -30.73
N TYR A 307 4.98 -25.13 -31.65
CA TYR A 307 3.63 -24.56 -31.77
C TYR A 307 2.84 -24.67 -30.46
N ARG A 308 3.08 -25.72 -29.68
CA ARG A 308 2.43 -25.90 -28.38
C ARG A 308 2.78 -24.78 -27.39
N THR A 309 4.07 -24.46 -27.24
CA THR A 309 4.50 -23.38 -26.34
C THR A 309 4.03 -22.02 -26.84
N LEU A 310 4.08 -21.80 -28.16
CA LEU A 310 3.59 -20.56 -28.78
C LEU A 310 2.08 -20.34 -28.55
N PHE A 311 1.25 -21.37 -28.71
CA PHE A 311 -0.21 -21.24 -28.50
C PHE A 311 -0.62 -21.19 -27.02
N LEU A 312 0.06 -21.94 -26.13
CA LEU A 312 -0.22 -21.89 -24.69
C LEU A 312 0.21 -20.55 -24.07
N GLY A 313 1.35 -19.99 -24.51
CA GLY A 313 1.84 -18.69 -24.04
C GLY A 313 0.95 -17.52 -24.43
N HIS A 314 0.25 -17.62 -25.56
CA HIS A 314 -0.61 -16.57 -26.12
C HIS A 314 -2.09 -16.97 -26.16
N SER A 315 -2.59 -17.59 -25.08
CA SER A 315 -3.97 -18.07 -24.98
C SER A 315 -5.02 -16.95 -24.93
N TRP A 316 -4.69 -15.80 -24.34
CA TRP A 316 -5.58 -14.63 -24.24
C TRP A 316 -6.00 -14.01 -25.59
N PRO A 317 -5.09 -13.71 -26.54
CA PRO A 317 -5.51 -13.19 -27.85
C PRO A 317 -6.31 -14.22 -28.65
N LEU A 318 -6.04 -15.52 -28.49
CA LEU A 318 -6.85 -16.58 -29.11
C LEU A 318 -8.25 -16.66 -28.49
N ALA A 319 -8.34 -16.56 -27.16
CA ALA A 319 -9.60 -16.51 -26.43
C ALA A 319 -10.41 -15.26 -26.80
N GLY A 320 -9.74 -14.10 -26.94
CA GLY A 320 -10.35 -12.85 -27.39
C GLY A 320 -10.89 -12.94 -28.82
N LEU A 321 -10.17 -13.61 -29.71
CA LEU A 321 -10.63 -13.85 -31.09
C LEU A 321 -11.83 -14.79 -31.14
N LEU A 322 -11.80 -15.86 -30.33
CA LEU A 322 -12.91 -16.80 -30.19
C LEU A 322 -14.14 -16.12 -29.58
N LEU A 323 -13.94 -15.27 -28.57
CA LEU A 323 -14.98 -14.44 -27.96
C LEU A 323 -15.59 -13.47 -28.99
N LEU A 324 -14.78 -12.79 -29.80
CA LEU A 324 -15.25 -11.92 -30.89
C LEU A 324 -16.08 -12.72 -31.92
N LEU A 325 -15.66 -13.94 -32.24
CA LEU A 325 -16.36 -14.83 -33.16
C LEU A 325 -17.73 -15.26 -32.60
N VAL A 326 -17.83 -15.46 -31.28
CA VAL A 326 -19.08 -15.78 -30.59
C VAL A 326 -19.97 -14.54 -30.38
N LEU A 327 -19.39 -13.38 -30.07
CA LEU A 327 -20.13 -12.14 -29.82
C LEU A 327 -20.65 -11.51 -31.10
N SER A 328 -19.98 -11.69 -32.24
CA SER A 328 -20.43 -11.13 -33.51
C SER A 328 -21.84 -11.56 -33.94
N PRO A 329 -22.22 -12.87 -33.94
CA PRO A 329 -23.59 -13.25 -34.25
C PRO A 329 -24.60 -12.72 -33.21
N VAL A 330 -24.20 -12.57 -31.95
CA VAL A 330 -25.04 -11.96 -30.90
C VAL A 330 -25.27 -10.48 -31.18
N ALA A 331 -24.21 -9.73 -31.49
CA ALA A 331 -24.25 -8.32 -31.84
C ALA A 331 -25.02 -8.09 -33.14
N GLY A 332 -24.83 -8.93 -34.17
CA GLY A 332 -25.61 -8.89 -35.41
C GLY A 332 -27.11 -9.13 -35.16
N ARG A 333 -27.44 -10.06 -34.26
CA ARG A 333 -28.83 -10.32 -33.84
C ARG A 333 -29.40 -9.15 -33.04
N ALA A 334 -28.59 -8.52 -32.19
CA ALA A 334 -28.95 -7.33 -31.41
C ALA A 334 -29.17 -6.12 -32.30
N TYR A 335 -28.29 -5.86 -33.28
CA TYR A 335 -28.42 -4.80 -34.28
C TYR A 335 -29.65 -5.01 -35.14
N THR A 336 -29.89 -6.24 -35.62
CA THR A 336 -31.11 -6.55 -36.38
C THR A 336 -32.36 -6.31 -35.54
N ARG A 337 -32.34 -6.69 -34.25
CA ARG A 337 -33.42 -6.37 -33.30
C ARG A 337 -33.58 -4.87 -33.09
N TRP A 338 -32.49 -4.13 -32.93
CA TRP A 338 -32.50 -2.68 -32.76
C TRP A 338 -33.06 -1.98 -34.00
N TYR A 339 -32.61 -2.34 -35.20
CA TYR A 339 -33.08 -1.77 -36.47
C TYR A 339 -34.57 -2.06 -36.68
N GLN A 340 -34.99 -3.29 -36.39
CA GLN A 340 -36.41 -3.63 -36.35
C GLN A 340 -37.16 -2.77 -35.34
N ARG A 341 -36.65 -2.61 -34.11
CA ARG A 341 -37.32 -1.87 -33.03
C ARG A 341 -37.34 -0.36 -33.23
N ARG A 342 -36.34 0.23 -33.90
CA ARG A 342 -36.12 1.68 -33.94
C ARG A 342 -36.45 2.31 -35.29
N VAL A 343 -36.53 1.51 -36.36
CA VAL A 343 -36.86 2.01 -37.70
C VAL A 343 -38.15 1.37 -38.22
N ILE A 344 -38.23 0.04 -38.25
CA ILE A 344 -39.36 -0.66 -38.87
C ILE A 344 -40.61 -0.62 -37.98
N VAL A 345 -40.47 -0.94 -36.70
CA VAL A 345 -41.56 -0.95 -35.72
C VAL A 345 -42.15 0.45 -35.53
N PRO A 346 -41.39 1.55 -35.33
CA PRO A 346 -41.98 2.87 -35.18
C PRO A 346 -42.66 3.38 -36.45
N ALA A 347 -42.17 3.03 -37.64
CA ALA A 347 -42.89 3.32 -38.88
C ALA A 347 -44.25 2.58 -38.94
N GLN A 348 -44.30 1.34 -38.47
CA GLN A 348 -45.55 0.60 -38.30
C GLN A 348 -46.41 1.12 -37.15
N ARG A 349 -45.79 1.67 -36.09
CA ARG A 349 -46.48 2.31 -34.97
C ARG A 349 -47.08 3.62 -35.40
N ALA A 350 -46.41 4.52 -36.09
CA ALA A 350 -47.01 5.77 -36.57
C ALA A 350 -48.27 5.52 -37.43
N HIS A 351 -48.24 4.48 -38.25
CA HIS A 351 -49.42 4.07 -39.01
C HIS A 351 -50.52 3.45 -38.13
N ARG A 352 -50.15 2.64 -37.13
CA ARG A 352 -51.10 2.14 -36.14
C ARG A 352 -51.63 3.25 -35.25
N GLU A 353 -50.82 4.18 -34.78
CA GLU A 353 -51.10 5.32 -33.91
C GLU A 353 -52.14 6.26 -34.51
N LEU A 354 -52.25 6.35 -35.84
CA LEU A 354 -53.33 7.11 -36.48
C LEU A 354 -54.68 6.40 -36.33
N VAL A 355 -54.71 5.09 -36.58
CA VAL A 355 -55.92 4.24 -36.44
C VAL A 355 -56.27 4.01 -34.98
N GLU A 356 -55.24 3.79 -34.15
CA GLU A 356 -55.30 3.74 -32.69
C GLU A 356 -55.71 5.09 -32.16
N SER A 357 -55.23 6.25 -32.61
CA SER A 357 -55.65 7.58 -32.10
C SER A 357 -57.15 7.79 -32.24
N GLU A 358 -57.75 7.33 -33.34
CA GLU A 358 -59.18 7.43 -33.54
C GLU A 358 -59.96 6.45 -32.64
N GLN A 359 -59.49 5.19 -32.56
CA GLN A 359 -60.03 4.21 -31.62
C GLN A 359 -59.76 4.58 -30.15
N PHE A 360 -58.65 5.25 -29.85
CA PHE A 360 -58.15 5.68 -28.57
C PHE A 360 -58.85 6.95 -28.13
N ASN A 361 -59.18 7.90 -29.01
CA ASN A 361 -60.06 9.01 -28.63
C ASN A 361 -61.45 8.51 -28.27
N ARG A 362 -61.98 7.54 -29.04
CA ARG A 362 -63.27 6.91 -28.72
C ARG A 362 -63.20 6.07 -27.44
N THR A 363 -62.14 5.30 -27.26
CA THR A 363 -61.89 4.50 -26.06
C THR A 363 -61.53 5.37 -24.87
N LEU A 364 -60.80 6.48 -25.01
CA LEU A 364 -60.49 7.47 -23.97
C LEU A 364 -61.78 8.08 -23.45
N LEU A 365 -62.68 8.49 -24.34
CA LEU A 365 -63.98 8.99 -23.94
C LEU A 365 -64.79 7.92 -23.20
N GLU A 366 -64.69 6.65 -23.60
CA GLU A 366 -65.39 5.52 -22.94
C GLU A 366 -64.70 4.97 -21.67
N THR A 367 -63.38 5.18 -21.50
CA THR A 367 -62.55 4.67 -20.39
C THR A 367 -62.07 5.77 -19.45
N THR A 368 -62.39 7.03 -19.74
CA THR A 368 -62.07 8.15 -18.86
C THR A 368 -62.70 7.88 -17.50
N PRO A 369 -61.94 8.00 -16.40
CA PRO A 369 -62.41 7.70 -15.03
C PRO A 369 -63.33 8.80 -14.48
N VAL A 370 -63.90 9.58 -15.40
CA VAL A 370 -64.73 10.75 -15.17
C VAL A 370 -66.00 10.53 -15.98
N ALA A 371 -67.14 10.55 -15.32
CA ALA A 371 -68.42 10.45 -16.00
C ALA A 371 -68.64 11.74 -16.79
N LEU A 372 -68.72 11.64 -18.12
CA LEU A 372 -68.87 12.76 -19.04
C LEU A 372 -70.25 12.72 -19.67
N CYS A 373 -71.01 13.81 -19.48
CA CYS A 373 -72.33 14.03 -20.07
C CYS A 373 -72.35 15.32 -20.87
N VAL A 374 -72.99 15.29 -22.03
CA VAL A 374 -73.24 16.47 -22.86
C VAL A 374 -74.72 16.53 -23.16
N PHE A 375 -75.36 17.65 -22.86
CA PHE A 375 -76.80 17.81 -23.07
C PHE A 375 -77.17 19.12 -23.74
N ARG A 376 -78.34 19.13 -24.39
CA ARG A 376 -78.86 20.28 -25.10
C ARG A 376 -79.60 21.23 -24.15
N ARG A 377 -79.31 22.52 -24.25
CA ARG A 377 -79.76 23.55 -23.32
C ARG A 377 -81.29 23.75 -23.25
N GLU A 378 -81.99 23.66 -24.39
CA GLU A 378 -83.42 23.99 -24.48
C GLU A 378 -84.38 22.89 -23.97
N ARG A 379 -83.93 21.64 -23.95
CA ARG A 379 -84.78 20.47 -23.60
C ARG A 379 -84.13 19.52 -22.59
N SER A 380 -82.94 19.85 -22.08
CA SER A 380 -82.13 19.02 -21.16
C SER A 380 -81.94 17.58 -21.63
N LEU A 381 -81.81 17.38 -22.95
CA LEU A 381 -81.67 16.07 -23.58
C LEU A 381 -80.19 15.69 -23.71
N ILE A 382 -79.83 14.47 -23.31
CA ILE A 382 -78.47 13.95 -23.43
C ILE A 382 -78.12 13.72 -24.91
N VAL A 383 -77.12 14.45 -25.41
CA VAL A 383 -76.60 14.37 -26.79
C VAL A 383 -75.43 13.40 -26.88
N PHE A 384 -74.64 13.31 -25.81
CA PHE A 384 -73.53 12.38 -25.70
C PHE A 384 -73.32 12.06 -24.22
N ALA A 385 -73.12 10.80 -23.88
CA ALA A 385 -72.69 10.39 -22.55
C ALA A 385 -71.74 9.21 -22.72
N ASN A 386 -70.64 9.22 -21.96
CA ASN A 386 -69.75 8.06 -21.93
C ASN A 386 -70.35 6.92 -21.10
N THR A 387 -69.82 5.71 -21.27
CA THR A 387 -70.34 4.50 -20.62
C THR A 387 -70.33 4.60 -19.10
N LEU A 388 -69.36 5.31 -18.51
CA LEU A 388 -69.27 5.53 -17.07
C LEU A 388 -70.41 6.43 -16.56
N ALA A 389 -70.74 7.51 -17.28
CA ALA A 389 -71.85 8.37 -16.93
C ALA A 389 -73.21 7.68 -17.08
N LEU A 390 -73.39 6.88 -18.14
CA LEU A 390 -74.59 6.07 -18.32
C LEU A 390 -74.78 5.06 -17.17
N LYS A 391 -73.68 4.51 -16.62
CA LYS A 391 -73.70 3.59 -15.47
C LYS A 391 -73.91 4.29 -14.14
N TRP A 392 -73.30 5.46 -13.91
CA TRP A 392 -73.39 6.16 -12.64
C TRP A 392 -74.75 6.83 -12.42
N PHE A 393 -75.43 7.22 -13.50
CA PHE A 393 -76.71 7.94 -13.43
C PHE A 393 -77.89 7.15 -14.04
N ASP A 394 -77.69 5.88 -14.41
CA ASP A 394 -78.70 4.97 -15.01
C ASP A 394 -79.57 5.62 -16.11
N THR A 395 -78.92 6.32 -17.04
CA THR A 395 -79.59 7.09 -18.12
C THR A 395 -79.23 6.58 -19.51
N GLN A 396 -79.96 7.03 -20.55
CA GLN A 396 -79.66 6.75 -21.95
C GLN A 396 -79.55 8.03 -22.81
N VAL A 397 -78.78 7.94 -23.90
CA VAL A 397 -78.66 9.04 -24.88
C VAL A 397 -80.04 9.30 -25.50
N GLY A 398 -80.52 10.55 -25.43
CA GLY A 398 -81.86 10.95 -25.87
C GLY A 398 -82.93 11.03 -24.76
N GLN A 399 -82.62 10.65 -23.52
CA GLN A 399 -83.48 10.91 -22.36
C GLN A 399 -83.22 12.30 -21.74
N SER A 400 -84.18 12.77 -20.95
CA SER A 400 -84.08 14.03 -20.19
C SER A 400 -83.20 13.85 -18.96
N LEU A 401 -82.35 14.83 -18.65
CA LEU A 401 -81.54 14.83 -17.42
C LEU A 401 -82.39 14.82 -16.13
N GLN A 402 -83.67 15.18 -16.20
CA GLN A 402 -84.57 15.21 -15.03
C GLN A 402 -84.87 13.82 -14.46
N ASP A 403 -84.65 12.77 -15.24
CA ASP A 403 -84.93 11.38 -14.85
C ASP A 403 -83.68 10.67 -14.26
N SER A 404 -82.55 11.38 -14.12
CA SER A 404 -81.22 10.82 -13.80
C SER A 404 -80.88 10.69 -12.31
N GLY A 405 -81.83 10.98 -11.42
CA GLY A 405 -81.65 10.90 -9.96
C GLY A 405 -80.76 11.98 -9.34
N LEU A 406 -80.25 12.94 -10.13
CA LEU A 406 -79.56 14.14 -9.63
C LEU A 406 -80.56 15.11 -8.98
N GLU A 407 -80.17 15.76 -7.89
CA GLU A 407 -81.06 16.69 -7.19
C GLU A 407 -81.54 17.83 -8.11
N PRO A 408 -82.84 18.17 -8.08
CA PRO A 408 -83.39 19.21 -8.95
C PRO A 408 -82.76 20.60 -8.73
N ALA A 409 -82.19 20.86 -7.55
CA ALA A 409 -81.45 22.08 -7.24
C ALA A 409 -80.12 22.18 -8.02
N LEU A 410 -79.34 21.09 -8.08
CA LEU A 410 -78.08 21.02 -8.84
C LEU A 410 -78.34 21.20 -10.34
N LEU A 411 -79.38 20.55 -10.85
CA LEU A 411 -79.79 20.65 -12.26
C LEU A 411 -80.25 22.06 -12.64
N ALA A 412 -80.92 22.77 -11.74
CA ALA A 412 -81.31 24.17 -11.94
C ALA A 412 -80.09 25.09 -12.05
N THR A 413 -79.07 24.89 -11.21
CA THR A 413 -77.82 25.67 -11.24
C THR A 413 -77.03 25.44 -12.52
N ILE A 414 -76.88 24.17 -12.94
CA ILE A 414 -76.11 23.80 -14.12
C ILE A 414 -76.83 24.23 -15.43
N SER A 415 -78.16 24.11 -15.51
CA SER A 415 -78.93 24.46 -16.72
C SER A 415 -79.00 25.97 -17.00
N GLN A 416 -78.90 26.80 -15.96
CA GLN A 416 -78.93 28.27 -16.08
C GLN A 416 -77.53 28.89 -16.30
N ALA A 417 -76.45 28.12 -16.14
CA ALA A 417 -75.07 28.60 -16.27
C ALA A 417 -74.77 29.16 -17.68
N ARG A 418 -74.16 30.35 -17.73
CA ARG A 418 -73.67 31.00 -18.96
C ARG A 418 -72.15 30.96 -19.10
N GLU A 419 -71.45 30.65 -18.02
CA GLU A 419 -69.99 30.55 -17.93
C GLU A 419 -69.59 29.17 -17.35
N PRO A 420 -68.35 28.71 -17.58
CA PRO A 420 -67.84 27.50 -16.94
C PRO A 420 -67.82 27.62 -15.41
N GLY A 421 -68.09 26.53 -14.71
CA GLY A 421 -68.08 26.50 -13.25
C GLY A 421 -67.76 25.12 -12.69
N GLU A 422 -67.38 25.09 -11.42
CA GLU A 422 -66.91 23.90 -10.72
C GLU A 422 -67.59 23.80 -9.34
N ILE A 423 -67.92 22.58 -8.93
CA ILE A 423 -68.51 22.25 -7.64
C ILE A 423 -67.58 21.23 -6.98
N GLU A 424 -66.86 21.70 -5.97
CA GLU A 424 -65.95 20.89 -5.17
C GLU A 424 -66.71 20.15 -4.07
N ASN A 425 -66.34 18.88 -3.86
CA ASN A 425 -66.83 18.03 -2.76
C ASN A 425 -68.35 17.86 -2.71
N TYR A 426 -68.95 17.51 -3.85
CA TYR A 426 -70.32 17.03 -3.86
C TYR A 426 -70.37 15.62 -3.30
N GLN A 427 -70.99 15.47 -2.12
CA GLN A 427 -71.23 14.16 -1.52
C GLN A 427 -72.54 13.59 -2.04
N SER A 428 -72.45 12.48 -2.76
CA SER A 428 -73.63 11.73 -3.18
C SER A 428 -74.26 10.98 -2.00
N HIS A 429 -75.56 10.69 -2.10
CA HIS A 429 -76.33 9.93 -1.11
C HIS A 429 -75.79 8.50 -0.88
N ASP A 430 -74.93 8.01 -1.79
CA ASP A 430 -74.21 6.73 -1.71
C ASP A 430 -72.81 6.83 -1.03
N GLY A 431 -72.46 7.97 -0.43
CA GLY A 431 -71.22 8.17 0.32
C GLY A 431 -69.96 8.42 -0.53
N ARG A 432 -70.10 8.57 -1.85
CA ARG A 432 -69.00 8.92 -2.77
C ARG A 432 -68.81 10.43 -2.86
N SER A 433 -67.55 10.87 -2.87
CA SER A 433 -67.18 12.27 -3.05
C SER A 433 -66.82 12.55 -4.50
N PHE A 434 -67.59 13.43 -5.13
CA PHE A 434 -67.43 13.81 -6.53
C PHE A 434 -66.92 15.24 -6.66
N TYR A 435 -66.02 15.44 -7.61
CA TYR A 435 -65.69 16.74 -8.18
C TYR A 435 -66.48 16.92 -9.47
N ILE A 436 -67.23 18.02 -9.60
CA ILE A 436 -68.10 18.27 -10.75
C ILE A 436 -67.65 19.54 -11.47
N ALA A 437 -67.30 19.43 -12.75
CA ALA A 437 -66.98 20.56 -13.61
C ALA A 437 -67.99 20.65 -14.77
N TYR A 438 -68.47 21.84 -15.10
CA TYR A 438 -69.40 22.06 -16.20
C TYR A 438 -69.01 23.27 -17.06
N ALA A 439 -69.29 23.19 -18.36
CA ALA A 439 -68.99 24.27 -19.31
C ALA A 439 -69.97 24.31 -20.50
N PRO A 440 -70.51 25.49 -20.87
CA PRO A 440 -71.25 25.67 -22.12
C PRO A 440 -70.31 25.67 -23.33
N THR A 441 -70.68 24.95 -24.39
CA THR A 441 -69.90 24.85 -25.64
C THR A 441 -70.82 24.57 -26.84
N ARG A 442 -70.23 24.46 -28.03
CA ARG A 442 -70.95 24.15 -29.26
C ARG A 442 -70.47 22.83 -29.84
N TYR A 443 -71.38 21.89 -30.06
CA TYR A 443 -71.09 20.60 -30.68
C TYR A 443 -71.97 20.41 -31.92
N ARG A 444 -71.36 20.12 -33.07
CA ARG A 444 -72.07 19.97 -34.37
C ARG A 444 -73.06 21.12 -34.65
N ASN A 445 -72.61 22.35 -34.41
CA ASN A 445 -73.35 23.59 -34.60
C ASN A 445 -74.57 23.82 -33.67
N GLN A 446 -74.72 23.03 -32.60
CA GLN A 446 -75.77 23.18 -31.57
C GLN A 446 -75.18 23.62 -30.23
N ASP A 447 -75.92 24.45 -29.48
CA ASP A 447 -75.52 24.88 -28.14
C ASP A 447 -75.77 23.76 -27.12
N VAL A 448 -74.70 23.32 -26.46
CA VAL A 448 -74.69 22.19 -25.53
C VAL A 448 -73.95 22.57 -24.25
N LEU A 449 -74.25 21.87 -23.16
CA LEU A 449 -73.50 21.94 -21.92
C LEU A 449 -72.77 20.62 -21.69
N VAL A 450 -71.47 20.68 -21.40
CA VAL A 450 -70.64 19.52 -21.02
C VAL A 450 -70.50 19.50 -19.51
N CYS A 451 -70.67 18.33 -18.89
CA CYS A 451 -70.48 18.09 -17.46
C CYS A 451 -69.57 16.89 -17.26
N ALA A 452 -68.63 17.01 -16.32
CA ALA A 452 -67.62 16.03 -15.97
C ALA A 452 -67.67 15.76 -14.46
N PHE A 453 -67.87 14.50 -14.05
CA PHE A 453 -67.92 14.07 -12.66
C PHE A 453 -66.74 13.14 -12.36
N ALA A 454 -65.81 13.53 -11.48
CA ALA A 454 -64.61 12.77 -11.15
C ALA A 454 -64.67 12.23 -9.71
N ASP A 455 -64.36 10.93 -9.54
CA ASP A 455 -64.24 10.29 -8.22
C ASP A 455 -62.82 10.52 -7.66
N LEU A 456 -62.73 11.14 -6.49
CA LEU A 456 -61.45 11.51 -5.86
C LEU A 456 -60.79 10.37 -5.05
N SER A 457 -61.40 9.18 -4.98
CA SER A 457 -60.99 8.11 -4.06
C SER A 457 -59.66 7.41 -4.41
N VAL A 458 -59.31 7.29 -5.70
CA VAL A 458 -58.15 6.48 -6.17
C VAL A 458 -56.81 7.23 -6.11
N ARG A 459 -56.84 8.56 -6.26
CA ARG A 459 -55.63 9.40 -6.30
C ARG A 459 -54.88 9.40 -4.97
N ALA A 460 -55.61 9.37 -3.85
CA ALA A 460 -55.04 9.26 -2.51
C ALA A 460 -54.25 7.94 -2.30
N GLN A 461 -54.63 6.87 -3.01
CA GLN A 461 -54.03 5.54 -2.83
C GLN A 461 -52.68 5.37 -3.57
N MET A 462 -52.50 6.05 -4.72
CA MET A 462 -51.23 6.06 -5.46
C MET A 462 -50.14 6.86 -4.76
N GLU A 463 -50.50 7.97 -4.11
CA GLU A 463 -49.56 8.80 -3.34
C GLU A 463 -48.94 8.02 -2.18
N GLN A 464 -49.76 7.20 -1.50
CA GLN A 464 -49.32 6.30 -0.43
C GLN A 464 -48.33 5.22 -0.91
N GLN A 465 -48.50 4.68 -2.12
CA GLN A 465 -47.58 3.69 -2.70
C GLN A 465 -46.20 4.28 -3.03
N LEU A 466 -46.17 5.53 -3.52
CA LEU A 466 -44.92 6.23 -3.84
C LEU A 466 -44.08 6.47 -2.58
N THR A 467 -44.72 6.88 -1.48
CA THR A 467 -44.03 7.07 -0.19
C THR A 467 -43.43 5.77 0.33
N GLN A 468 -44.10 4.65 0.14
CA GLN A 468 -43.63 3.33 0.59
C GLN A 468 -42.40 2.84 -0.20
N ALA A 469 -42.35 3.07 -1.52
CA ALA A 469 -41.19 2.72 -2.35
C ALA A 469 -39.93 3.53 -1.97
N LYS A 470 -40.09 4.83 -1.66
CA LYS A 470 -38.99 5.68 -1.18
C LYS A 470 -38.40 5.15 0.13
N GLN A 471 -39.27 4.81 1.08
CA GLN A 471 -38.84 4.26 2.38
C GLN A 471 -38.06 2.94 2.25
N THR A 472 -38.38 2.08 1.27
CA THR A 472 -37.61 0.85 1.03
C THR A 472 -36.21 1.09 0.48
N ALA A 473 -36.04 2.11 -0.38
CA ALA A 473 -34.74 2.47 -0.92
C ALA A 473 -33.83 3.07 0.16
N ASP A 474 -34.37 3.97 0.99
CA ASP A 474 -33.62 4.62 2.07
C ASP A 474 -33.13 3.59 3.10
N LYS A 475 -33.97 2.59 3.44
CA LYS A 475 -33.57 1.46 4.31
C LYS A 475 -32.39 0.66 3.74
N ALA A 476 -32.41 0.32 2.45
CA ALA A 476 -31.33 -0.43 1.83
C ALA A 476 -29.99 0.35 1.84
N ASN A 477 -30.04 1.67 1.63
CA ASN A 477 -28.84 2.50 1.63
C ASN A 477 -28.24 2.63 3.05
N SER A 478 -29.09 2.83 4.07
CA SER A 478 -28.64 2.89 5.47
C SER A 478 -27.97 1.60 5.94
N ALA A 479 -28.49 0.43 5.54
CA ALA A 479 -27.90 -0.87 5.88
C ALA A 479 -26.50 -1.07 5.27
N LYS A 480 -26.28 -0.57 4.04
CA LYS A 480 -24.98 -0.63 3.37
C LYS A 480 -23.92 0.19 4.12
N SER A 481 -24.29 1.38 4.61
CA SER A 481 -23.39 2.22 5.41
C SER A 481 -23.04 1.60 6.76
N VAL A 482 -24.03 1.03 7.47
CA VAL A 482 -23.82 0.34 8.76
C VAL A 482 -22.89 -0.88 8.59
N PHE A 483 -23.06 -1.65 7.51
CA PHE A 483 -22.19 -2.79 7.21
C PHE A 483 -20.72 -2.36 7.02
N LEU A 484 -20.47 -1.28 6.28
CA LEU A 484 -19.12 -0.76 6.04
C LEU A 484 -18.48 -0.21 7.33
N ALA A 485 -19.26 0.49 8.15
CA ALA A 485 -18.80 0.96 9.45
C ALA A 485 -18.41 -0.21 10.37
N THR A 486 -19.20 -1.30 10.36
CA THR A 486 -18.90 -2.51 11.15
C THR A 486 -17.62 -3.18 10.65
N MET A 487 -17.48 -3.38 9.34
CA MET A 487 -16.27 -3.97 8.74
C MET A 487 -15.00 -3.15 9.03
N SER A 488 -15.11 -1.81 9.10
CA SER A 488 -13.99 -0.97 9.55
C SER A 488 -13.50 -1.38 10.93
N HIS A 489 -14.40 -1.53 11.89
CA HIS A 489 -14.04 -1.88 13.26
C HIS A 489 -13.49 -3.31 13.36
N GLU A 490 -14.08 -4.26 12.64
CA GLU A 490 -13.64 -5.67 12.61
C GLU A 490 -12.26 -5.86 11.97
N ILE A 491 -11.88 -5.01 11.00
CA ILE A 491 -10.56 -5.06 10.37
C ILE A 491 -9.52 -4.30 11.18
N ARG A 492 -9.89 -3.14 11.76
CA ARG A 492 -8.98 -2.25 12.47
C ARG A 492 -8.49 -2.83 13.81
N THR A 493 -9.39 -3.48 14.55
CA THR A 493 -9.10 -4.03 15.89
C THR A 493 -7.96 -5.06 15.91
N PRO A 494 -7.95 -6.12 15.07
CA PRO A 494 -6.82 -7.06 15.05
C PRO A 494 -5.53 -6.38 14.56
N LEU A 495 -5.63 -5.39 13.68
CA LEU A 495 -4.46 -4.70 13.12
C LEU A 495 -3.77 -3.80 14.16
N TYR A 496 -4.53 -3.17 15.05
CA TYR A 496 -3.97 -2.45 16.19
C TYR A 496 -3.30 -3.39 17.20
N GLY A 497 -3.86 -4.58 17.44
CA GLY A 497 -3.21 -5.60 18.26
C GLY A 497 -1.86 -6.05 17.70
N VAL A 498 -1.75 -6.19 16.36
CA VAL A 498 -0.48 -6.47 15.67
C VAL A 498 0.49 -5.31 15.84
N LEU A 499 0.07 -4.07 15.62
CA LEU A 499 0.94 -2.90 15.74
C LEU A 499 1.47 -2.73 17.17
N GLY A 500 0.60 -2.90 18.17
CA GLY A 500 1.00 -2.88 19.58
C GLY A 500 1.99 -3.99 19.92
N SER A 501 1.78 -5.22 19.41
CA SER A 501 2.72 -6.34 19.59
C SER A 501 4.09 -6.06 18.97
N LEU A 502 4.12 -5.39 17.80
CA LEU A 502 5.36 -4.99 17.14
C LEU A 502 6.06 -3.86 17.92
N GLU A 503 5.32 -2.90 18.47
CA GLU A 503 5.85 -1.86 19.35
C GLU A 503 6.50 -2.48 20.61
N LEU A 504 5.81 -3.43 21.25
CA LEU A 504 6.35 -4.19 22.39
C LEU A 504 7.60 -4.98 22.02
N MET A 505 7.61 -5.64 20.87
CA MET A 505 8.79 -6.35 20.37
C MET A 505 9.97 -5.39 20.15
N GLY A 506 9.72 -4.18 19.67
CA GLY A 506 10.74 -3.14 19.49
C GLY A 506 11.39 -2.64 20.77
N LEU A 507 10.76 -2.90 21.91
CA LEU A 507 11.25 -2.58 23.24
C LEU A 507 12.06 -3.73 23.89
N THR A 508 12.21 -4.86 23.20
CA THR A 508 13.05 -6.00 23.64
C THR A 508 14.47 -5.92 23.08
N ASP A 509 15.39 -6.75 23.60
CA ASP A 509 16.76 -6.87 23.07
C ASP A 509 16.73 -7.55 21.69
N LEU A 510 16.79 -6.72 20.65
CA LEU A 510 16.79 -7.16 19.25
C LEU A 510 18.18 -7.00 18.63
N ASP A 511 18.60 -7.99 17.84
CA ASP A 511 19.77 -7.85 16.98
C ASP A 511 19.51 -6.87 15.81
N ARG A 512 20.55 -6.52 15.06
CA ARG A 512 20.44 -5.55 13.95
C ARG A 512 19.53 -6.02 12.82
N GLU A 513 19.48 -7.31 12.52
CA GLU A 513 18.61 -7.84 11.45
C GLU A 513 17.15 -7.87 11.90
N GLN A 514 16.90 -8.29 13.14
CA GLN A 514 15.57 -8.31 13.77
C GLN A 514 14.99 -6.91 13.89
N ARG A 515 15.79 -5.91 14.29
CA ARG A 515 15.33 -4.50 14.35
C ARG A 515 14.94 -3.98 12.98
N GLN A 516 15.72 -4.26 11.93
CA GLN A 516 15.37 -3.88 10.56
C GLN A 516 14.12 -4.61 10.05
N LEU A 517 13.95 -5.89 10.39
CA LEU A 517 12.75 -6.65 10.04
C LEU A 517 11.51 -6.06 10.74
N LEU A 518 11.64 -5.74 12.03
CA LEU A 518 10.57 -5.13 12.81
C LEU A 518 10.16 -3.78 12.23
N GLU A 519 11.13 -2.90 11.94
CA GLU A 519 10.87 -1.59 11.31
C GLU A 519 10.14 -1.76 9.97
N ARG A 520 10.54 -2.72 9.12
CA ARG A 520 9.85 -3.00 7.86
C ARG A 520 8.41 -3.47 8.07
N ILE A 521 8.17 -4.35 9.05
CA ILE A 521 6.83 -4.86 9.35
C ILE A 521 5.95 -3.74 9.93
N GLN A 522 6.48 -2.89 10.82
CA GLN A 522 5.77 -1.73 11.37
C GLN A 522 5.39 -0.74 10.28
N VAL A 523 6.33 -0.38 9.40
CA VAL A 523 6.06 0.49 8.25
C VAL A 523 5.00 -0.12 7.32
N SER A 524 5.11 -1.41 6.99
CA SER A 524 4.13 -2.10 6.15
C SER A 524 2.74 -2.18 6.79
N SER A 525 2.67 -2.38 8.11
CA SER A 525 1.40 -2.46 8.85
C SER A 525 0.74 -1.09 8.97
N GLY A 526 1.53 -0.03 9.18
CA GLY A 526 1.07 1.36 9.14
C GLY A 526 0.53 1.76 7.77
N LEU A 527 1.21 1.39 6.69
CA LEU A 527 0.72 1.60 5.32
C LEU A 527 -0.62 0.89 5.07
N LEU A 528 -0.79 -0.34 5.57
CA LEU A 528 -2.05 -1.08 5.43
C LEU A 528 -3.20 -0.40 6.18
N LEU A 529 -2.95 0.08 7.41
CA LEU A 529 -3.92 0.89 8.17
C LEU A 529 -4.35 2.12 7.38
N GLN A 530 -3.38 2.83 6.80
CA GLN A 530 -3.66 4.03 6.01
C GLN A 530 -4.58 3.70 4.83
N ILE A 531 -4.28 2.65 4.06
CA ILE A 531 -5.09 2.26 2.89
C ILE A 531 -6.52 1.88 3.30
N ILE A 532 -6.68 1.16 4.41
CA ILE A 532 -8.00 0.79 4.91
C ILE A 532 -8.78 2.03 5.33
N SER A 533 -8.11 2.95 6.05
CA SER A 533 -8.71 4.23 6.44
C SER A 533 -9.12 5.06 5.22
N ASP A 534 -8.27 5.13 4.20
CA ASP A 534 -8.51 5.84 2.95
C ASP A 534 -9.75 5.31 2.20
N ILE A 535 -9.90 3.98 2.09
CA ILE A 535 -11.07 3.35 1.46
C ILE A 535 -12.36 3.68 2.23
N LEU A 536 -12.28 3.72 3.55
CA LEU A 536 -13.41 4.02 4.42
C LEU A 536 -13.80 5.50 4.35
N ASP A 537 -12.83 6.41 4.29
CA ASP A 537 -13.07 7.83 4.08
C ASP A 537 -13.81 8.06 2.76
N ILE A 538 -13.41 7.38 1.67
CA ILE A 538 -14.12 7.46 0.38
C ILE A 538 -15.59 7.03 0.51
N THR A 539 -15.86 5.91 1.20
CA THR A 539 -17.23 5.41 1.36
C THR A 539 -18.09 6.30 2.26
N ARG A 540 -17.51 6.89 3.31
CA ARG A 540 -18.20 7.88 4.15
C ARG A 540 -18.56 9.15 3.37
N ILE A 541 -17.64 9.64 2.56
CA ILE A 541 -17.89 10.80 1.68
C ILE A 541 -19.01 10.51 0.68
N GLU A 542 -19.03 9.34 0.02
CA GLU A 542 -20.10 8.98 -0.95
C GLU A 542 -21.47 8.86 -0.31
N SER A 543 -21.52 8.44 0.95
CA SER A 543 -22.77 8.33 1.71
C SER A 543 -23.23 9.65 2.33
N GLY A 544 -22.46 10.73 2.19
CA GLY A 544 -22.76 12.03 2.81
C GLY A 544 -22.66 12.03 4.34
N GLN A 545 -21.99 11.05 4.93
CA GLN A 545 -21.89 10.85 6.39
C GLN A 545 -20.67 11.54 7.01
N LEU A 546 -19.82 12.21 6.21
CA LEU A 546 -18.64 12.91 6.72
C LEU A 546 -19.01 14.35 7.09
N SER A 547 -18.95 14.67 8.38
CA SER A 547 -19.06 16.02 8.92
C SER A 547 -17.68 16.68 9.06
N LEU A 548 -17.61 17.98 8.79
CA LEU A 548 -16.40 18.79 9.04
C LEU A 548 -16.44 19.30 10.48
N ALA A 549 -15.33 19.16 11.20
CA ALA A 549 -15.16 19.76 12.52
C ALA A 549 -14.91 21.27 12.38
N ASP A 550 -15.53 22.09 13.20
CA ASP A 550 -15.21 23.53 13.27
C ASP A 550 -14.46 23.79 14.59
N GLN A 551 -13.15 23.98 14.49
CA GLN A 551 -12.23 24.18 15.60
C GLN A 551 -11.33 25.38 15.34
N SER A 552 -11.01 26.15 16.38
CA SER A 552 -10.00 27.21 16.32
C SER A 552 -8.60 26.60 16.19
N PHE A 553 -7.81 27.06 15.22
CA PHE A 553 -6.44 26.57 15.03
C PHE A 553 -5.50 27.66 14.48
N ASP A 554 -4.20 27.51 14.78
CA ASP A 554 -3.15 28.32 14.16
C ASP A 554 -2.67 27.67 12.85
N PRO A 555 -2.96 28.25 11.67
CA PRO A 555 -2.51 27.71 10.39
C PRO A 555 -0.98 27.67 10.27
N ARG A 556 -0.26 28.55 10.97
CA ARG A 556 1.20 28.64 10.95
C ARG A 556 1.80 27.39 11.58
N ALA A 557 1.36 27.07 12.80
CA ALA A 557 1.77 25.88 13.53
C ALA A 557 1.37 24.59 12.79
N LEU A 558 0.18 24.56 12.18
CA LEU A 558 -0.29 23.40 11.43
C LEU A 558 0.63 23.08 10.25
N VAL A 559 0.97 24.08 9.42
CA VAL A 559 1.83 23.90 8.24
C VAL A 559 3.24 23.50 8.65
N GLN A 560 3.80 24.09 9.70
CA GLN A 560 5.10 23.73 10.24
C GLN A 560 5.15 22.27 10.72
N ARG A 561 4.16 21.83 11.53
CA ARG A 561 4.08 20.43 11.98
C ARG A 561 3.98 19.44 10.82
N CYS A 562 3.15 19.75 9.82
CA CYS A 562 3.03 18.89 8.64
C CYS A 562 4.34 18.80 7.85
N THR A 563 5.11 19.90 7.78
CA THR A 563 6.38 19.95 7.04
C THR A 563 7.48 19.21 7.81
N ALA A 564 7.58 19.43 9.12
CA ALA A 564 8.56 18.80 10.01
C ALA A 564 8.52 17.25 9.94
N ALA A 565 7.33 16.67 9.77
CA ALA A 565 7.14 15.22 9.67
C ALA A 565 7.88 14.56 8.48
N PHE A 566 8.27 15.34 7.46
CA PHE A 566 8.92 14.81 6.24
C PHE A 566 10.36 15.34 6.02
N VAL A 567 10.90 16.15 6.93
CA VAL A 567 12.25 16.75 6.79
C VAL A 567 13.34 15.70 6.72
N ASP A 568 13.32 14.71 7.63
CA ASP A 568 14.33 13.64 7.64
C ASP A 568 14.24 12.76 6.38
N ALA A 569 13.01 12.44 5.96
CA ALA A 569 12.76 11.66 4.74
C ALA A 569 13.28 12.41 3.49
N ALA A 570 13.05 13.72 3.39
CA ALA A 570 13.55 14.55 2.31
C ALA A 570 15.09 14.64 2.33
N ARG A 571 15.69 14.86 3.51
CA ARG A 571 17.15 14.94 3.68
C ARG A 571 17.85 13.65 3.33
N SER A 572 17.26 12.49 3.65
CA SER A 572 17.85 11.19 3.28
C SER A 572 18.03 11.03 1.76
N LYS A 573 17.26 11.78 0.96
CA LYS A 573 17.38 11.87 -0.51
C LYS A 573 18.23 13.06 -1.00
N GLY A 574 18.76 13.88 -0.12
CA GLY A 574 19.44 15.14 -0.48
C GLY A 574 18.49 16.23 -0.98
N LEU A 575 17.20 16.18 -0.61
CA LEU A 575 16.20 17.20 -0.97
C LEU A 575 16.13 18.30 0.09
N LEU A 576 15.96 19.55 -0.37
CA LEU A 576 15.66 20.68 0.49
C LEU A 576 14.15 20.79 0.72
N LEU A 577 13.66 20.56 1.93
CA LEU A 577 12.24 20.72 2.31
C LEU A 577 12.11 21.85 3.34
N PHE A 578 11.31 22.87 3.05
CA PHE A 578 11.01 23.94 4.00
C PHE A 578 9.61 24.52 3.81
N ALA A 579 9.10 25.17 4.86
CA ALA A 579 7.86 25.92 4.82
C ALA A 579 8.16 27.42 4.64
N SER A 580 7.31 28.11 3.88
CA SER A 580 7.31 29.58 3.71
C SER A 580 5.94 30.08 4.16
N VAL A 581 5.86 30.55 5.40
CA VAL A 581 4.61 30.88 6.08
C VAL A 581 4.52 32.37 6.31
N ASP A 582 3.43 32.99 5.87
CA ASP A 582 3.16 34.41 6.10
C ASP A 582 2.98 34.70 7.61
N PRO A 583 3.85 35.52 8.24
CA PRO A 583 3.72 35.85 9.65
C PRO A 583 2.43 36.61 9.98
N ALA A 584 1.78 37.26 9.00
CA ALA A 584 0.54 38.01 9.20
C ALA A 584 -0.72 37.13 9.25
N LEU A 585 -0.60 35.80 9.06
CA LEU A 585 -1.72 34.87 9.17
C LEU A 585 -2.33 34.90 10.59
N PRO A 586 -3.64 35.21 10.74
CA PRO A 586 -4.34 35.12 12.01
C PRO A 586 -4.73 33.67 12.31
N PRO A 587 -5.12 33.35 13.57
CA PRO A 587 -5.79 32.09 13.88
C PRO A 587 -7.14 32.01 13.13
N LEU A 588 -7.50 30.80 12.70
CA LEU A 588 -8.67 30.55 11.84
C LEU A 588 -9.55 29.48 12.47
N SER A 589 -10.85 29.49 12.17
CA SER A 589 -11.77 28.40 12.54
C SER A 589 -12.03 27.47 11.35
N GLY A 590 -11.91 26.17 11.55
CA GLY A 590 -12.18 25.14 10.55
C GLY A 590 -11.74 23.75 11.02
N ASP A 591 -11.54 22.81 10.08
CA ASP A 591 -11.15 21.44 10.42
C ASP A 591 -9.61 21.24 10.26
N PRO A 592 -8.81 21.40 11.33
CA PRO A 592 -7.35 21.26 11.24
C PRO A 592 -6.93 19.83 10.87
N GLY A 593 -7.71 18.82 11.26
CA GLY A 593 -7.43 17.41 10.95
C GLY A 593 -7.49 17.13 9.46
N ARG A 594 -8.56 17.61 8.79
CA ARG A 594 -8.73 17.44 7.34
C ARG A 594 -7.77 18.30 6.53
N ILE A 595 -7.48 19.51 6.98
CA ILE A 595 -6.46 20.36 6.34
C ILE A 595 -5.08 19.70 6.43
N SER A 596 -4.73 19.17 7.61
CA SER A 596 -3.49 18.42 7.80
C SER A 596 -3.43 17.19 6.90
N GLN A 597 -4.51 16.40 6.81
CA GLN A 597 -4.61 15.23 5.92
C GLN A 597 -4.34 15.59 4.45
N ILE A 598 -4.89 16.70 3.95
CA ILE A 598 -4.62 17.17 2.59
C ILE A 598 -3.14 17.54 2.44
N LEU A 599 -2.59 18.35 3.37
CA LEU A 599 -1.20 18.80 3.31
C LEU A 599 -0.20 17.64 3.39
N THR A 600 -0.37 16.70 4.33
CA THR A 600 0.54 15.55 4.50
C THR A 600 0.54 14.66 3.26
N ASN A 601 -0.61 14.47 2.62
CA ASN A 601 -0.71 13.72 1.36
C ASN A 601 0.01 14.43 0.21
N LEU A 602 -0.12 15.75 0.10
CA LEU A 602 0.57 16.53 -0.93
C LEU A 602 2.08 16.57 -0.69
N ILE A 603 2.54 16.79 0.54
CA ILE A 603 3.97 16.81 0.91
C ILE A 603 4.60 15.42 0.70
N SER A 604 3.93 14.36 1.14
CA SER A 604 4.42 13.00 0.95
C SER A 604 4.58 12.66 -0.54
N ASN A 605 3.66 13.12 -1.41
CA ASN A 605 3.78 12.94 -2.85
C ASN A 605 4.96 13.75 -3.42
N ALA A 606 5.09 15.02 -3.05
CA ALA A 606 6.21 15.87 -3.48
C ALA A 606 7.58 15.26 -3.12
N VAL A 607 7.76 14.79 -1.88
CA VAL A 607 8.99 14.12 -1.44
C VAL A 607 9.20 12.78 -2.14
N LYS A 608 8.12 12.06 -2.48
CA LYS A 608 8.19 10.77 -3.18
C LYS A 608 8.68 10.94 -4.62
N PHE A 609 8.16 11.92 -5.36
CA PHE A 609 8.38 12.10 -6.79
C PHE A 609 9.50 13.09 -7.16
N THR A 610 10.16 13.66 -6.15
CA THR A 610 11.37 14.48 -6.35
C THR A 610 12.60 13.66 -5.98
N HIS A 611 13.58 13.59 -6.88
CA HIS A 611 14.84 12.87 -6.66
C HIS A 611 15.97 13.80 -6.21
N SER A 612 15.99 15.02 -6.73
CA SER A 612 16.95 16.08 -6.40
C SER A 612 16.27 17.44 -6.53
N GLY A 613 16.68 18.41 -5.73
CA GLY A 613 16.11 19.76 -5.74
C GLY A 613 15.39 20.09 -4.45
N HIS A 614 14.21 20.71 -4.55
CA HIS A 614 13.50 21.24 -3.38
C HIS A 614 12.00 20.99 -3.40
N VAL A 615 11.42 20.98 -2.20
CA VAL A 615 9.98 20.99 -1.95
C VAL A 615 9.67 22.17 -1.03
N ILE A 616 8.71 23.00 -1.44
CA ILE A 616 8.34 24.24 -0.73
C ILE A 616 6.87 24.15 -0.34
N VAL A 617 6.58 24.34 0.94
CA VAL A 617 5.21 24.43 1.45
C VAL A 617 4.89 25.88 1.77
N ARG A 618 4.04 26.53 0.98
CA ARG A 618 3.65 27.95 1.15
C ARG A 618 2.31 28.07 1.83
N ALA A 619 2.21 28.99 2.79
CA ALA A 619 0.97 29.40 3.40
C ALA A 619 0.87 30.92 3.41
N ARG A 620 -0.16 31.46 2.75
CA ARG A 620 -0.37 32.91 2.60
C ARG A 620 -1.76 33.33 3.02
N SER A 621 -1.85 34.53 3.59
CA SER A 621 -3.10 35.20 3.90
C SER A 621 -3.52 36.09 2.73
N GLU A 622 -4.73 35.92 2.22
CA GLU A 622 -5.37 36.85 1.28
C GLU A 622 -6.64 37.44 1.91
N PRO A 623 -6.96 38.73 1.65
CA PRO A 623 -8.20 39.32 2.12
C PRO A 623 -9.41 38.60 1.49
N GLY A 624 -10.27 38.02 2.33
CA GLY A 624 -11.48 37.30 1.92
C GLY A 624 -12.74 38.16 1.92
N SER A 625 -13.89 37.51 1.72
CA SER A 625 -15.20 38.17 1.72
C SER A 625 -15.78 38.29 3.15
N GLN A 626 -16.42 39.43 3.47
CA GLN A 626 -17.23 39.62 4.70
C GLN A 626 -16.54 39.21 6.02
N GLY A 627 -15.32 39.71 6.30
CA GLY A 627 -14.63 39.44 7.57
C GLY A 627 -13.99 38.04 7.67
N ARG A 628 -13.94 37.30 6.56
CA ARG A 628 -13.19 36.04 6.44
C ARG A 628 -11.82 36.28 5.82
N VAL A 629 -10.88 35.38 6.11
CA VAL A 629 -9.55 35.35 5.51
C VAL A 629 -9.49 34.20 4.52
N ARG A 630 -8.91 34.45 3.35
CA ARG A 630 -8.64 33.40 2.37
C ARG A 630 -7.24 32.85 2.63
N LEU A 631 -7.17 31.65 3.19
CA LEU A 631 -5.94 30.91 3.40
C LEU A 631 -5.55 30.20 2.10
N SER A 632 -4.42 30.58 1.51
CA SER A 632 -3.84 29.91 0.34
C SER A 632 -2.72 28.98 0.77
N LEU A 633 -2.91 27.68 0.54
CA LEU A 633 -1.93 26.62 0.80
C LEU A 633 -1.40 26.09 -0.53
N GLN A 634 -0.08 26.05 -0.68
CA GLN A 634 0.55 25.58 -1.90
C GLN A 634 1.74 24.66 -1.58
N VAL A 635 1.80 23.50 -2.25
CA VAL A 635 2.95 22.59 -2.19
C VAL A 635 3.59 22.55 -3.57
N VAL A 636 4.86 22.95 -3.65
CA VAL A 636 5.63 23.00 -4.90
C VAL A 636 6.81 22.04 -4.81
N ASP A 637 7.03 21.26 -5.85
CA ASP A 637 8.15 20.37 -5.99
C ASP A 637 8.88 20.57 -7.33
N THR A 638 10.17 20.27 -7.36
CA THR A 638 11.00 20.27 -8.58
C THR A 638 11.17 18.87 -9.16
N GLY A 639 10.17 18.01 -8.99
CA GLY A 639 10.21 16.60 -9.41
C GLY A 639 10.05 16.40 -10.91
N ILE A 640 9.71 15.17 -11.30
CA ILE A 640 9.54 14.77 -12.71
C ILE A 640 8.43 15.53 -13.45
N GLY A 641 7.52 16.19 -12.73
CA GLY A 641 6.32 16.80 -13.28
C GLY A 641 5.33 15.78 -13.85
N ILE A 642 4.17 16.27 -14.29
CA ILE A 642 3.04 15.42 -14.73
C ILE A 642 2.58 15.88 -16.11
N GLY A 643 2.43 14.95 -17.06
CA GLY A 643 1.96 15.24 -18.41
C GLY A 643 0.48 15.66 -18.48
N GLN A 644 0.10 16.38 -19.54
CA GLN A 644 -1.24 16.95 -19.67
C GLN A 644 -2.36 15.90 -19.76
N GLU A 645 -2.08 14.72 -20.31
CA GLU A 645 -3.07 13.64 -20.41
C GLU A 645 -3.33 13.01 -19.02
N GLU A 646 -2.27 12.83 -18.23
CA GLU A 646 -2.34 12.26 -16.90
C GLU A 646 -2.99 13.21 -15.88
N GLN A 647 -2.79 14.52 -16.03
CA GLN A 647 -3.37 15.55 -15.14
C GLN A 647 -4.89 15.44 -14.99
N GLN A 648 -5.62 15.04 -16.04
CA GLN A 648 -7.08 14.88 -15.99
C GLN A 648 -7.53 13.65 -15.21
N GLN A 649 -6.63 12.67 -15.04
CA GLN A 649 -6.94 11.36 -14.46
C GLN A 649 -6.41 11.21 -13.02
N LEU A 650 -5.49 12.08 -12.57
CA LEU A 650 -4.89 12.06 -11.23
C LEU A 650 -5.87 11.99 -10.06
N PHE A 651 -7.05 12.62 -10.20
CA PHE A 651 -8.06 12.68 -9.14
C PHE A 651 -9.08 11.54 -9.20
N ILE A 652 -8.93 10.62 -10.16
CA ILE A 652 -9.75 9.40 -10.24
C ILE A 652 -9.24 8.40 -9.18
N PRO A 653 -10.13 7.79 -8.37
CA PRO A 653 -9.72 6.77 -7.40
C PRO A 653 -8.97 5.60 -8.05
N PHE A 654 -7.91 5.13 -7.38
CA PHE A 654 -7.04 4.02 -7.81
C PHE A 654 -6.19 4.28 -9.06
N TYR A 655 -6.14 5.52 -9.55
CA TYR A 655 -5.32 5.88 -10.70
C TYR A 655 -3.84 6.01 -10.31
N GLN A 656 -2.94 5.47 -11.14
CA GLN A 656 -1.48 5.52 -10.97
C GLN A 656 -0.80 5.66 -12.34
N ILE A 657 0.22 6.53 -12.42
CA ILE A 657 1.00 6.79 -13.64
C ILE A 657 2.14 5.74 -13.70
N ASP A 658 2.12 4.85 -14.70
CA ASP A 658 3.10 3.80 -15.06
C ASP A 658 3.65 2.89 -13.94
N ALA A 659 3.09 1.67 -13.86
CA ALA A 659 3.46 0.57 -12.94
C ALA A 659 4.83 -0.11 -13.20
N HIS A 660 5.77 0.53 -13.90
CA HIS A 660 7.03 -0.09 -14.38
C HIS A 660 8.28 0.30 -13.57
N SER A 661 8.17 1.11 -12.51
CA SER A 661 9.30 1.52 -11.66
C SER A 661 9.13 0.98 -10.24
N HIS A 662 10.11 0.21 -9.73
CA HIS A 662 10.06 -0.47 -8.43
C HIS A 662 10.16 0.46 -7.19
N THR A 663 9.54 1.64 -7.19
CA THR A 663 9.51 2.57 -6.05
C THR A 663 8.17 2.48 -5.31
N VAL A 664 8.19 1.95 -4.08
CA VAL A 664 7.08 1.86 -3.09
C VAL A 664 5.77 2.52 -3.56
N HIS A 665 4.86 1.73 -4.14
CA HIS A 665 3.59 2.22 -4.69
C HIS A 665 2.55 2.44 -3.57
N GLY A 666 1.86 3.59 -3.60
CA GLY A 666 0.70 3.84 -2.72
C GLY A 666 -0.58 3.33 -3.37
N ALA A 667 -1.73 3.33 -2.68
CA ALA A 667 -2.99 2.78 -3.22
C ALA A 667 -3.64 3.60 -4.37
N GLY A 668 -3.10 4.77 -4.72
CA GLY A 668 -3.73 5.68 -5.70
C GLY A 668 -5.01 6.34 -5.19
N LEU A 669 -5.20 6.40 -3.86
CA LEU A 669 -6.39 6.97 -3.23
C LEU A 669 -6.15 8.39 -2.69
N GLY A 670 -4.92 8.74 -2.30
CA GLY A 670 -4.61 9.99 -1.61
C GLY A 670 -5.10 11.25 -2.33
N LEU A 671 -4.82 11.40 -3.63
CA LEU A 671 -5.24 12.60 -4.39
C LEU A 671 -6.76 12.68 -4.59
N SER A 672 -7.44 11.54 -4.77
CA SER A 672 -8.90 11.53 -4.93
C SER A 672 -9.63 11.86 -3.62
N ILE A 673 -9.07 11.45 -2.48
CA ILE A 673 -9.52 11.85 -1.14
C ILE A 673 -9.31 13.35 -0.94
N CYS A 674 -8.10 13.86 -1.25
CA CYS A 674 -7.81 15.30 -1.12
C CYS A 674 -8.78 16.15 -1.93
N ALA A 675 -9.08 15.79 -3.18
CA ALA A 675 -10.03 16.53 -4.02
C ALA A 675 -11.45 16.53 -3.46
N ARG A 676 -11.89 15.40 -2.89
CA ARG A 676 -13.21 15.29 -2.27
C ARG A 676 -13.30 16.07 -0.96
N LEU A 677 -12.29 15.99 -0.10
CA LEU A 677 -12.22 16.80 1.13
C LEU A 677 -12.20 18.29 0.81
N ALA A 678 -11.40 18.72 -0.17
CA ALA A 678 -11.40 20.09 -0.67
C ALA A 678 -12.81 20.53 -1.11
N THR A 679 -13.52 19.69 -1.87
CA THR A 679 -14.89 19.97 -2.33
C THR A 679 -15.86 20.10 -1.15
N LEU A 680 -15.76 19.24 -0.13
CA LEU A 680 -16.57 19.33 1.09
C LEU A 680 -16.30 20.62 1.87
N MET A 681 -15.04 21.09 1.88
CA MET A 681 -14.64 22.36 2.47
C MET A 681 -14.99 23.58 1.59
N GLY A 682 -15.69 23.37 0.47
CA GLY A 682 -16.12 24.44 -0.44
C GLY A 682 -15.01 24.97 -1.35
N THR A 683 -13.92 24.22 -1.55
CA THR A 683 -12.78 24.60 -2.39
C THR A 683 -12.40 23.51 -3.39
N GLN A 684 -11.40 23.77 -4.24
CA GLN A 684 -10.83 22.83 -5.20
C GLN A 684 -9.31 22.88 -5.14
N ILE A 685 -8.66 21.75 -5.44
CA ILE A 685 -7.22 21.67 -5.58
C ILE A 685 -6.86 21.97 -7.03
N HIS A 686 -6.07 23.02 -7.23
CA HIS A 686 -5.52 23.40 -8.53
C HIS A 686 -4.12 22.83 -8.70
N LEU A 687 -3.89 22.17 -9.84
CA LEU A 687 -2.59 21.62 -10.22
C LEU A 687 -2.01 22.44 -11.38
N THR A 688 -0.75 22.84 -11.26
CA THR A 688 0.07 23.35 -12.36
C THR A 688 1.34 22.52 -12.43
N SER A 689 1.57 21.81 -13.54
CA SER A 689 2.74 20.96 -13.71
C SER A 689 3.14 20.83 -15.17
N GLU A 690 4.45 20.76 -15.39
CA GLU A 690 5.07 20.48 -16.69
C GLU A 690 6.14 19.41 -16.53
N LEU A 691 6.23 18.49 -17.50
CA LEU A 691 7.18 17.37 -17.44
C LEU A 691 8.63 17.89 -17.40
N GLY A 692 9.36 17.51 -16.35
CA GLY A 692 10.75 17.92 -16.10
C GLY A 692 10.93 19.25 -15.35
N LEU A 693 9.86 20.00 -15.07
CA LEU A 693 9.91 21.27 -14.31
C LEU A 693 9.29 21.15 -12.90
N GLY A 694 8.63 20.03 -12.60
CA GLY A 694 8.00 19.76 -11.31
C GLY A 694 6.49 20.02 -11.28
N SER A 695 5.91 19.99 -10.08
CA SER A 695 4.47 20.14 -9.87
C SER A 695 4.18 21.16 -8.77
N SER A 696 3.05 21.86 -8.90
CA SER A 696 2.51 22.81 -7.92
C SER A 696 1.05 22.51 -7.66
N PHE A 697 0.72 22.14 -6.43
CA PHE A 697 -0.64 21.90 -5.94
C PHE A 697 -1.06 23.06 -5.05
N THR A 698 -2.17 23.72 -5.37
CA THR A 698 -2.67 24.90 -4.66
C THR A 698 -4.11 24.68 -4.19
N MET A 699 -4.43 25.07 -2.97
CA MET A 699 -5.78 25.02 -2.39
C MET A 699 -6.07 26.32 -1.63
N SER A 700 -7.24 26.91 -1.84
CA SER A 700 -7.63 28.18 -1.23
C SER A 700 -8.90 28.04 -0.39
N LEU A 701 -8.81 28.28 0.91
CA LEU A 701 -9.91 28.11 1.88
C LEU A 701 -10.38 29.48 2.40
N GLU A 702 -11.69 29.76 2.37
CA GLU A 702 -12.25 30.94 3.03
C GLU A 702 -12.72 30.60 4.43
N LEU A 703 -11.94 31.01 5.43
CA LEU A 703 -12.17 30.67 6.84
C LEU A 703 -12.42 31.94 7.67
N PRO A 704 -13.31 31.90 8.68
CA PRO A 704 -13.44 32.98 9.64
C PRO A 704 -12.18 33.06 10.52
N VAL A 705 -11.87 34.28 10.96
CA VAL A 705 -10.84 34.52 11.98
C VAL A 705 -11.36 34.00 13.32
N ALA A 706 -10.55 33.24 14.05
CA ALA A 706 -10.90 32.74 15.37
C ALA A 706 -10.54 33.74 16.48
N ASP A 707 -11.34 33.79 17.54
CA ASP A 707 -11.20 34.76 18.62
C ASP A 707 -10.12 34.36 19.66
N GLU A 708 -9.86 33.06 19.87
CA GLU A 708 -8.86 32.57 20.83
C GLU A 708 -8.16 31.26 20.36
N VAL A 709 -6.83 31.26 20.47
CA VAL A 709 -5.92 30.09 20.46
C VAL A 709 -4.99 30.28 21.66
N PRO A 710 -4.55 29.23 22.39
CA PRO A 710 -3.57 29.39 23.45
C PRO A 710 -2.32 30.12 22.93
N ASP A 711 -2.12 31.32 23.45
CA ASP A 711 -0.98 32.18 23.14
C ASP A 711 0.31 31.43 23.43
N THR A 712 1.04 31.06 22.38
CA THR A 712 2.44 30.72 22.55
C THR A 712 3.19 32.05 22.61
N PRO A 713 3.84 32.41 23.75
CA PRO A 713 4.51 33.69 23.86
C PRO A 713 5.54 33.82 22.73
N ALA A 714 5.45 34.92 22.00
CA ALA A 714 6.37 35.21 20.90
C ALA A 714 7.78 35.49 21.47
N PRO A 715 8.86 35.05 20.79
CA PRO A 715 10.23 35.35 21.20
C PRO A 715 10.49 36.85 21.21
N ASP A 716 11.20 37.37 22.22
CA ASP A 716 11.63 38.76 22.28
C ASP A 716 13.05 38.95 21.73
N LEU A 717 13.14 39.36 20.47
CA LEU A 717 14.41 39.62 19.78
C LEU A 717 14.77 41.11 19.71
N GLY A 718 14.07 41.96 20.48
CA GLY A 718 14.12 43.42 20.39
C GLY A 718 15.51 44.01 20.15
N GLY A 719 15.64 44.74 19.04
CA GLY A 719 16.79 45.57 18.68
C GLY A 719 18.03 44.82 18.17
N THR A 720 17.98 43.50 18.05
CA THR A 720 19.14 42.69 17.65
C THR A 720 19.36 42.73 16.14
N GLN A 721 20.61 42.98 15.68
CA GLN A 721 20.96 42.86 14.27
C GLN A 721 21.20 41.39 13.90
N ILE A 722 20.45 40.87 12.93
CA ILE A 722 20.54 39.47 12.50
C ILE A 722 20.77 39.41 10.99
N HIS A 723 21.86 38.76 10.58
CA HIS A 723 22.13 38.45 9.19
C HIS A 723 21.78 36.99 8.92
N VAL A 724 20.90 36.75 7.95
CA VAL A 724 20.39 35.40 7.64
C VAL A 724 21.01 34.90 6.34
N HIS A 725 21.59 33.70 6.38
CA HIS A 725 22.08 32.97 5.21
C HIS A 725 21.39 31.62 5.11
N SER A 726 20.85 31.30 3.93
CA SER A 726 20.23 30.02 3.63
C SER A 726 20.42 29.66 2.14
N PRO A 727 20.33 28.37 1.75
CA PRO A 727 20.53 27.94 0.37
C PRO A 727 19.44 28.42 -0.61
N HIS A 728 18.34 29.00 -0.12
CA HIS A 728 17.20 29.40 -0.95
C HIS A 728 16.69 30.80 -0.57
N HIS A 729 16.63 31.72 -1.54
CA HIS A 729 16.22 33.11 -1.32
C HIS A 729 14.84 33.24 -0.63
N GLU A 730 13.84 32.45 -1.05
CA GLU A 730 12.50 32.50 -0.45
C GLU A 730 12.49 32.13 1.04
N LEU A 731 13.36 31.21 1.48
CA LEU A 731 13.51 30.85 2.89
C LEU A 731 14.17 32.00 3.67
N THR A 732 15.22 32.60 3.10
CA THR A 732 15.91 33.76 3.68
C THR A 732 14.96 34.94 3.88
N ASP A 733 14.14 35.25 2.88
CA ASP A 733 13.18 36.34 2.92
C ASP A 733 12.08 36.08 3.97
N ASN A 734 11.55 34.85 3.99
CA ASN A 734 10.51 34.48 4.95
C ASN A 734 11.01 34.54 6.41
N LEU A 735 12.24 34.08 6.67
CA LEU A 735 12.88 34.19 7.98
C LEU A 735 13.11 35.64 8.41
N CYS A 736 13.57 36.50 7.50
CA CYS A 736 13.74 37.92 7.79
C CYS A 736 12.41 38.54 8.25
N LEU A 737 11.30 38.20 7.61
CA LEU A 737 9.96 38.67 8.01
C LEU A 737 9.56 38.19 9.42
N TRP A 738 9.84 36.92 9.75
CA TRP A 738 9.59 36.39 11.09
C TRP A 738 10.42 37.07 12.18
N LEU A 739 11.71 37.24 11.94
CA LEU A 739 12.62 37.91 12.88
C LEU A 739 12.26 39.38 13.08
N GLN A 740 11.85 40.08 12.02
CA GLN A 740 11.35 41.46 12.09
C GLN A 740 10.04 41.55 12.89
N LYS A 741 9.14 40.58 12.74
CA LYS A 741 7.91 40.49 13.55
C LYS A 741 8.21 40.35 15.05
N TRP A 742 9.31 39.68 15.41
CA TRP A 742 9.78 39.53 16.79
C TRP A 742 10.69 40.68 17.27
N GLY A 743 10.81 41.76 16.49
CA GLY A 743 11.51 42.98 16.90
C GLY A 743 13.01 43.03 16.56
N ALA A 744 13.54 42.08 15.79
CA ALA A 744 14.93 42.11 15.30
C ALA A 744 15.09 42.95 14.02
N GLN A 745 16.29 43.48 13.80
CA GLN A 745 16.70 44.07 12.52
C GLN A 745 17.34 42.97 11.66
N ALA A 746 16.50 42.23 10.93
CA ALA A 746 16.95 41.11 10.08
C ALA A 746 17.21 41.55 8.64
N SER A 747 18.32 41.07 8.05
CA SER A 747 18.68 41.30 6.64
C SER A 747 19.29 40.04 5.99
N PRO A 748 19.04 39.80 4.68
CA PRO A 748 19.66 38.69 3.96
C PRO A 748 21.17 38.93 3.80
N LEU A 749 21.96 37.88 3.92
CA LEU A 749 23.39 37.91 3.63
C LEU A 749 23.65 37.55 2.16
N ASP A 750 24.18 38.48 1.38
CA ASP A 750 24.63 38.19 0.02
C ASP A 750 25.91 37.34 0.07
N ALA A 751 25.91 36.20 -0.65
CA ALA A 751 27.06 35.28 -0.76
C ALA A 751 28.37 35.93 -1.28
N ALA A 752 28.31 37.18 -1.76
CA ALA A 752 29.45 37.97 -2.22
C ALA A 752 30.02 38.95 -1.17
N ALA A 753 29.45 39.04 0.03
CA ALA A 753 29.91 39.96 1.07
C ALA A 753 31.17 39.43 1.78
N ALA A 754 32.31 40.08 1.53
CA ALA A 754 33.63 39.54 1.89
C ALA A 754 34.03 39.67 3.38
N THR A 755 33.35 40.47 4.21
CA THR A 755 33.62 40.54 5.67
C THR A 755 32.47 41.25 6.39
N LEU A 756 31.90 40.62 7.43
CA LEU A 756 30.99 41.29 8.37
C LEU A 756 31.79 41.75 9.60
N GLN A 757 31.66 43.03 9.97
CA GLN A 757 32.25 43.63 11.17
C GLN A 757 31.15 44.34 11.97
N GLY A 758 30.96 43.97 13.25
CA GLY A 758 29.96 44.59 14.13
C GLY A 758 29.47 43.64 15.24
N GLU A 759 28.64 44.17 16.15
CA GLU A 759 27.89 43.37 17.13
C GLU A 759 26.56 42.91 16.50
N GLY A 760 26.36 41.60 16.38
CA GLY A 760 25.16 41.02 15.76
C GLY A 760 25.19 39.50 15.71
N ILE A 761 24.14 38.89 15.16
CA ILE A 761 23.99 37.44 15.02
C ILE A 761 24.07 37.07 13.55
N LEU A 762 24.91 36.09 13.21
CA LEU A 762 24.93 35.45 11.90
C LEU A 762 24.19 34.10 12.02
N LEU A 763 23.00 34.03 11.42
CA LEU A 763 22.15 32.86 11.39
C LEU A 763 22.34 32.13 10.07
N ARG A 764 22.90 30.92 10.11
CA ARG A 764 23.06 30.04 8.96
C ARG A 764 22.11 28.85 9.09
N LEU A 765 21.27 28.64 8.08
CA LEU A 765 20.35 27.49 8.03
C LEU A 765 20.70 26.58 6.87
N LEU A 766 20.71 25.27 7.16
CA LEU A 766 20.90 24.16 6.21
C LEU A 766 22.28 24.20 5.53
N ASP A 767 22.98 23.07 5.51
CA ASP A 767 24.33 23.04 4.92
C ASP A 767 24.27 23.13 3.39
N ASP A 768 24.89 24.17 2.84
CA ASP A 768 25.01 24.43 1.40
C ASP A 768 26.43 24.10 0.88
N GLY A 769 27.30 23.56 1.72
CA GLY A 769 28.69 23.25 1.37
C GLY A 769 29.61 24.47 1.20
N THR A 770 29.12 25.68 1.47
CA THR A 770 29.94 26.91 1.41
C THR A 770 30.65 27.15 2.75
N GLN A 771 31.90 27.64 2.74
CA GLN A 771 32.59 28.02 3.98
C GLN A 771 32.00 29.32 4.52
N ALA A 772 31.72 29.37 5.83
CA ALA A 772 31.20 30.58 6.47
C ALA A 772 32.17 31.76 6.28
N PRO A 773 31.67 32.96 5.91
CA PRO A 773 32.51 34.14 5.80
C PRO A 773 33.08 34.50 7.18
N PRO A 774 34.34 34.97 7.28
CA PRO A 774 34.95 35.34 8.55
C PRO A 774 34.20 36.54 9.16
N ALA A 775 33.40 36.29 10.20
CA ALA A 775 32.73 37.32 10.99
C ALA A 775 33.50 37.54 12.30
N SER A 776 34.00 38.75 12.53
CA SER A 776 34.70 39.12 13.77
C SER A 776 33.77 39.93 14.66
N GLY A 777 33.48 39.42 15.87
CA GLY A 777 32.64 40.11 16.86
C GLY A 777 31.13 39.76 16.83
N MET A 778 30.73 38.81 15.98
CA MET A 778 29.33 38.35 15.87
C MET A 778 29.12 36.96 16.48
N LEU A 779 27.91 36.71 17.00
CA LEU A 779 27.49 35.38 17.46
C LEU A 779 27.06 34.53 16.26
N HIS A 780 27.72 33.40 16.04
CA HIS A 780 27.40 32.48 14.94
C HIS A 780 26.42 31.40 15.42
N ILE A 781 25.26 31.30 14.78
CA ILE A 781 24.28 30.24 14.99
C ILE A 781 24.18 29.43 13.70
N ASP A 782 24.80 28.25 13.70
CA ASP A 782 24.74 27.31 12.57
C ASP A 782 23.77 26.18 12.89
N LEU A 783 22.67 26.14 12.13
CA LEU A 783 21.62 25.12 12.22
C LEU A 783 21.76 24.06 11.11
N GLY A 784 22.74 24.20 10.21
CA GLY A 784 22.99 23.29 9.08
C GLY A 784 24.14 22.30 9.32
N GLY A 785 25.12 22.64 10.15
CA GLY A 785 26.34 21.87 10.35
C GLY A 785 26.17 20.46 10.95
N GLN A 786 27.11 19.56 10.62
CA GLN A 786 27.32 18.30 11.33
C GLN A 786 28.50 18.42 12.31
N PRO A 787 28.32 18.10 13.61
CA PRO A 787 27.05 17.80 14.27
C PRO A 787 26.21 19.07 14.51
N PRO A 788 24.86 18.97 14.58
CA PRO A 788 24.03 20.07 15.03
C PRO A 788 24.47 20.51 16.43
N ALA A 789 24.30 21.80 16.75
CA ALA A 789 24.64 22.29 18.09
C ALA A 789 23.95 21.43 19.17
N PRO A 790 24.64 21.11 20.29
CA PRO A 790 24.08 20.26 21.34
C PRO A 790 22.75 20.83 21.84
N GLY A 791 21.70 20.02 21.77
CA GLY A 791 20.34 20.41 22.17
C GLY A 791 19.44 20.96 21.07
N THR A 792 19.82 20.86 19.79
CA THR A 792 18.97 21.25 18.64
C THR A 792 18.68 20.05 17.75
N SER A 793 17.41 19.66 17.61
CA SER A 793 16.99 18.66 16.61
C SER A 793 16.89 19.30 15.21
N LEU A 794 17.06 18.51 14.14
CA LEU A 794 16.93 19.02 12.77
C LEU A 794 15.49 19.45 12.41
N ALA A 795 14.49 18.87 13.07
CA ALA A 795 13.11 19.33 12.96
C ALA A 795 12.94 20.75 13.55
N GLU A 796 13.65 21.08 14.62
CA GLU A 796 13.70 22.44 15.19
C GLU A 796 14.39 23.45 14.26
N ALA A 797 15.35 23.01 13.43
CA ALA A 797 16.00 23.88 12.44
C ALA A 797 15.06 24.34 11.30
N CYS A 798 13.90 23.70 11.14
CA CYS A 798 12.86 24.07 10.17
C CYS A 798 11.64 24.73 10.84
N ASP A 799 11.62 24.87 12.17
CA ASP A 799 10.58 25.58 12.91
C ASP A 799 11.04 26.99 13.28
N PHE A 800 10.41 27.99 12.69
CA PHE A 800 10.66 29.40 12.99
C PHE A 800 10.58 29.71 14.49
N MET A 801 9.61 29.14 15.22
CA MET A 801 9.45 29.42 16.65
C MET A 801 10.62 28.86 17.46
N ALA A 802 11.09 27.66 17.10
CA ALA A 802 12.29 27.07 17.71
C ALA A 802 13.54 27.89 17.40
N ILE A 803 13.70 28.38 16.17
CA ILE A 803 14.78 29.30 15.77
C ILE A 803 14.73 30.59 16.60
N GLY A 804 13.56 31.21 16.72
CA GLY A 804 13.38 32.44 17.50
C GLY A 804 13.74 32.24 18.98
N ARG A 805 13.26 31.16 19.60
CA ARG A 805 13.59 30.81 20.99
C ARG A 805 15.06 30.47 21.17
N LEU A 806 15.69 29.81 20.21
CA LEU A 806 17.13 29.55 20.25
C LEU A 806 17.91 30.87 20.26
N ILE A 807 17.52 31.83 19.43
CA ILE A 807 18.14 33.15 19.39
C ILE A 807 17.93 33.88 20.73
N GLU A 808 16.70 33.88 21.24
CA GLU A 808 16.34 34.48 22.54
C GLU A 808 17.15 33.89 23.71
N ARG A 809 17.33 32.56 23.73
CA ARG A 809 18.19 31.86 24.70
C ARG A 809 19.65 32.26 24.56
N ARG A 810 20.16 32.34 23.33
CA ARG A 810 21.55 32.79 23.06
C ARG A 810 21.79 34.24 23.44
N LEU A 811 20.73 35.07 23.46
CA LEU A 811 20.73 36.43 23.98
C LEU A 811 20.58 36.51 25.50
N GLY A 812 20.39 35.38 26.21
CA GLY A 812 20.21 35.33 27.67
C GLY A 812 18.88 35.90 28.15
N ARG A 813 17.86 35.99 27.28
CA ARG A 813 16.55 36.62 27.58
C ARG A 813 15.47 35.61 28.00
N ALA A 814 15.73 34.31 27.87
CA ALA A 814 14.83 33.23 28.28
C ALA A 814 15.54 32.23 29.23
N PRO A 815 14.83 31.67 30.23
CA PRO A 815 15.36 30.63 31.11
C PRO A 815 15.68 29.32 30.36
N GLU A 816 16.65 28.54 30.84
CA GLU A 816 16.91 27.19 30.32
C GLU A 816 15.68 26.28 30.54
N PRO A 817 15.34 25.40 29.59
CA PRO A 817 14.24 24.46 29.79
C PRO A 817 14.61 23.43 30.88
N ASP A 818 13.88 23.44 31.99
CA ASP A 818 13.84 22.33 32.94
C ASP A 818 13.10 21.14 32.28
N GLY A 819 13.83 20.31 31.51
CA GLY A 819 13.28 19.04 31.00
C GLY A 819 14.10 18.39 29.88
N PRO A 820 14.18 17.04 29.81
CA PRO A 820 14.89 16.34 28.74
C PRO A 820 14.16 16.41 27.39
N LEU A 821 14.96 16.37 26.30
CA LEU A 821 14.53 16.37 24.90
C LEU A 821 13.63 15.16 24.53
N PRO A 822 12.72 15.29 23.54
CA PRO A 822 11.89 14.18 23.08
C PRO A 822 12.72 13.19 22.26
N GLY A 823 12.96 12.00 22.81
CA GLY A 823 13.60 10.88 22.09
C GLY A 823 14.46 9.97 22.96
N ASP A 824 14.84 10.40 24.17
CA ASP A 824 15.66 9.60 25.08
C ASP A 824 14.81 9.15 26.30
N LEU A 825 14.35 7.90 26.28
CA LEU A 825 13.62 7.29 27.41
C LEU A 825 14.55 6.90 28.57
N SER A 826 15.86 6.98 28.36
CA SER A 826 16.89 6.43 29.24
C SER A 826 17.18 7.25 30.51
N GLY A 827 16.47 8.37 30.73
CA GLY A 827 16.76 9.30 31.84
C GLY A 827 15.57 10.10 32.37
N LEU A 828 14.33 9.70 32.05
CA LEU A 828 13.13 10.40 32.52
C LEU A 828 12.69 9.85 33.90
N PRO A 829 12.29 10.72 34.86
CA PRO A 829 11.76 10.26 36.14
C PRO A 829 10.47 9.44 35.94
N ALA A 830 10.36 8.37 36.73
CA ALA A 830 9.19 7.50 36.80
C ALA A 830 7.97 8.28 37.29
N LEU A 831 6.80 8.09 36.66
CA LEU A 831 5.58 8.82 37.02
C LEU A 831 4.98 8.36 38.36
N GLY A 832 5.21 7.11 38.77
CA GLY A 832 4.78 6.60 40.09
C GLY A 832 3.26 6.48 40.30
N LEU A 833 2.45 6.61 39.25
CA LEU A 833 0.99 6.66 39.34
C LEU A 833 0.34 5.28 39.46
N ASN A 834 -0.76 5.18 40.21
CA ASN A 834 -1.67 4.04 40.22
C ASN A 834 -2.79 4.28 39.20
N VAL A 835 -2.76 3.55 38.09
CA VAL A 835 -3.66 3.71 36.96
C VAL A 835 -4.64 2.54 36.88
N LEU A 836 -5.95 2.83 36.81
CA LEU A 836 -6.96 1.82 36.47
C LEU A 836 -7.17 1.83 34.96
N VAL A 837 -7.09 0.67 34.30
CA VAL A 837 -7.29 0.51 32.86
C VAL A 837 -8.54 -0.33 32.62
N ALA A 838 -9.58 0.25 32.02
CA ALA A 838 -10.77 -0.46 31.57
C ALA A 838 -10.70 -0.69 30.06
N GLU A 839 -10.52 -1.93 29.63
CA GLU A 839 -10.34 -2.31 28.22
C GLU A 839 -10.87 -3.73 28.03
N ASP A 840 -11.62 -4.02 26.96
CA ASP A 840 -12.24 -5.34 26.75
C ASP A 840 -11.35 -6.35 26.01
N ASN A 841 -10.38 -5.86 25.24
CA ASN A 841 -9.47 -6.69 24.46
C ASN A 841 -8.21 -7.07 25.26
N PRO A 842 -7.94 -8.36 25.50
CA PRO A 842 -6.81 -8.81 26.31
C PRO A 842 -5.43 -8.44 25.73
N ILE A 843 -5.31 -8.25 24.42
CA ILE A 843 -4.06 -7.80 23.78
C ILE A 843 -3.80 -6.33 24.09
N ASN A 844 -4.84 -5.49 24.02
CA ASN A 844 -4.75 -4.07 24.34
C ASN A 844 -4.49 -3.86 25.85
N GLN A 845 -5.14 -4.64 26.70
CA GLN A 845 -4.88 -4.68 28.15
C GLN A 845 -3.38 -4.96 28.44
N ALA A 846 -2.83 -6.01 27.83
CA ALA A 846 -1.41 -6.36 28.00
C ALA A 846 -0.47 -5.26 27.48
N THR A 847 -0.82 -4.63 26.36
CA THR A 847 -0.05 -3.54 25.76
C THR A 847 -0.03 -2.29 26.64
N LEU A 848 -1.20 -1.81 27.07
CA LEU A 848 -1.33 -0.65 27.95
C LEU A 848 -0.68 -0.90 29.31
N SER A 849 -0.86 -2.10 29.88
CA SER A 849 -0.22 -2.47 31.15
C SER A 849 1.31 -2.43 31.04
N HIS A 850 1.88 -2.97 29.95
CA HIS A 850 3.32 -2.96 29.75
C HIS A 850 3.86 -1.55 29.50
N GLN A 851 3.16 -0.75 28.68
CA GLN A 851 3.50 0.66 28.45
C GLN A 851 3.48 1.47 29.77
N LEU A 852 2.45 1.32 30.60
CA LEU A 852 2.35 1.97 31.91
C LEU A 852 3.46 1.52 32.87
N GLN A 853 3.79 0.22 32.87
CA GLN A 853 4.89 -0.31 33.68
C GLN A 853 6.24 0.28 33.26
N GLN A 854 6.49 0.47 31.96
CA GLN A 854 7.70 1.15 31.47
C GLN A 854 7.76 2.64 31.85
N LEU A 855 6.61 3.29 32.03
CA LEU A 855 6.54 4.66 32.55
C LEU A 855 6.69 4.74 34.09
N GLY A 856 6.85 3.58 34.76
CA GLY A 856 6.94 3.48 36.22
C GLY A 856 5.61 3.60 36.94
N CYS A 857 4.49 3.41 36.24
CA CYS A 857 3.14 3.39 36.82
C CYS A 857 2.75 1.96 37.22
N ARG A 858 1.91 1.83 38.25
CA ARG A 858 1.22 0.56 38.58
C ARG A 858 -0.13 0.54 37.88
N SER A 859 -0.38 -0.45 37.05
CA SER A 859 -1.65 -0.60 36.34
C SER A 859 -2.49 -1.73 36.91
N THR A 860 -3.76 -1.46 37.22
CA THR A 860 -4.78 -2.50 37.46
C THR A 860 -5.72 -2.54 36.26
N VAL A 861 -6.11 -3.72 35.80
CA VAL A 861 -6.90 -3.89 34.57
C VAL A 861 -8.29 -4.41 34.89
N ALA A 862 -9.30 -3.85 34.24
CA ALA A 862 -10.70 -4.29 34.25
C ALA A 862 -11.14 -4.66 32.83
N ALA A 863 -11.93 -5.72 32.69
CA ALA A 863 -12.39 -6.22 31.39
C ALA A 863 -13.63 -5.48 30.85
N ASP A 864 -14.33 -4.71 31.69
CA ASP A 864 -15.46 -3.87 31.29
C ASP A 864 -15.66 -2.69 32.25
N GLY A 865 -16.55 -1.76 31.86
CA GLY A 865 -16.82 -0.57 32.67
C GLY A 865 -17.47 -0.85 34.02
N ALA A 866 -18.19 -1.98 34.18
CA ALA A 866 -18.83 -2.30 35.44
C ALA A 866 -17.82 -2.85 36.46
N GLU A 867 -16.90 -3.71 36.02
CA GLU A 867 -15.76 -4.14 36.84
C GLU A 867 -14.84 -2.95 37.19
N ALA A 868 -14.62 -2.04 36.25
CA ALA A 868 -13.85 -0.82 36.50
C ALA A 868 -14.51 0.06 37.58
N LEU A 869 -15.84 0.22 37.54
CA LEU A 869 -16.58 0.97 38.56
C LEU A 869 -16.46 0.33 39.96
N ASP A 870 -16.54 -1.00 40.04
CA ASP A 870 -16.40 -1.72 41.31
C ASP A 870 -14.98 -1.60 41.88
N LEU A 871 -13.95 -1.72 41.03
CA LEU A 871 -12.55 -1.52 41.43
C LEU A 871 -12.28 -0.07 41.84
N TRP A 872 -12.79 0.91 41.10
CA TRP A 872 -12.59 2.34 41.37
C TRP A 872 -13.16 2.80 42.72
N ARG A 873 -14.21 2.14 43.20
CA ARG A 873 -14.81 2.41 44.52
C ARG A 873 -14.00 1.87 45.69
N VAL A 874 -13.21 0.82 45.45
CA VAL A 874 -12.49 0.09 46.50
C VAL A 874 -10.99 0.44 46.50
N GLY A 875 -10.43 0.84 45.36
CA GLY A 875 -9.01 1.13 45.19
C GLY A 875 -8.66 2.61 45.11
N ASP A 876 -7.47 2.94 45.62
CA ASP A 876 -6.86 4.27 45.50
C ASP A 876 -6.10 4.38 44.16
N TYR A 877 -6.80 4.91 43.15
CA TYR A 877 -6.25 5.18 41.82
C TYR A 877 -6.16 6.68 41.54
N ASP A 878 -5.08 7.07 40.88
CA ASP A 878 -4.78 8.46 40.52
C ASP A 878 -5.42 8.85 39.18
N VAL A 879 -5.52 7.90 38.23
CA VAL A 879 -6.07 8.13 36.89
C VAL A 879 -6.83 6.90 36.39
N LEU A 880 -7.97 7.13 35.73
CA LEU A 880 -8.70 6.11 34.98
C LEU A 880 -8.41 6.23 33.49
N LEU A 881 -8.00 5.13 32.85
CA LEU A 881 -7.92 4.98 31.40
C LEU A 881 -9.04 4.05 30.98
N THR A 882 -10.02 4.53 30.22
CA THR A 882 -11.18 3.72 29.81
C THR A 882 -11.31 3.68 28.30
N ASP A 883 -11.44 2.49 27.72
CA ASP A 883 -11.97 2.37 26.38
C ASP A 883 -13.39 2.93 26.35
N VAL A 884 -13.67 3.72 25.32
CA VAL A 884 -14.99 4.32 25.10
C VAL A 884 -16.01 3.23 24.76
N ASN A 885 -15.61 2.18 24.05
CA ASN A 885 -16.53 1.17 23.55
C ASN A 885 -16.26 -0.21 24.17
N MET A 886 -16.89 -0.48 25.31
CA MET A 886 -16.80 -1.75 26.04
C MET A 886 -18.18 -2.42 26.19
N PRO A 887 -18.25 -3.76 26.23
CA PRO A 887 -19.48 -4.50 26.51
C PRO A 887 -19.96 -4.27 27.96
N ARG A 888 -21.26 -4.55 28.22
CA ARG A 888 -21.99 -4.33 29.49
C ARG A 888 -22.15 -2.87 29.93
N MET A 889 -21.05 -2.13 30.08
CA MET A 889 -21.03 -0.72 30.45
C MET A 889 -19.93 -0.04 29.64
N ASN A 890 -20.32 0.94 28.82
CA ASN A 890 -19.38 1.68 27.98
C ASN A 890 -18.66 2.79 28.77
N GLY A 891 -17.55 3.30 28.23
CA GLY A 891 -16.74 4.31 28.91
C GLY A 891 -17.48 5.62 29.19
N TYR A 892 -18.47 5.99 28.37
CA TYR A 892 -19.32 7.16 28.61
C TYR A 892 -20.21 6.97 29.83
N GLU A 893 -20.89 5.82 29.94
CA GLU A 893 -21.74 5.46 31.07
C GLU A 893 -20.94 5.38 32.37
N LEU A 894 -19.74 4.77 32.32
CA LEU A 894 -18.81 4.72 33.45
C LEU A 894 -18.45 6.13 33.93
N THR A 895 -18.05 7.00 33.01
CA THR A 895 -17.64 8.38 33.33
C THR A 895 -18.82 9.18 33.91
N CYS A 896 -19.99 9.09 33.29
CA CYS A 896 -21.20 9.75 33.80
C CYS A 896 -21.56 9.31 35.21
N ILE A 897 -21.44 8.00 35.51
CA ILE A 897 -21.71 7.47 36.85
C ILE A 897 -20.69 8.00 37.87
N LEU A 898 -19.40 8.02 37.52
CA LEU A 898 -18.33 8.52 38.40
C LEU A 898 -18.46 10.02 38.69
N ARG A 899 -18.78 10.82 37.66
CA ARG A 899 -19.02 12.26 37.83
C ARG A 899 -20.30 12.54 38.61
N ALA A 900 -21.36 11.75 38.41
CA ALA A 900 -22.59 11.87 39.20
C ALA A 900 -22.40 11.50 40.68
N SER A 901 -21.42 10.66 41.01
CA SER A 901 -21.03 10.39 42.41
C SER A 901 -20.12 11.44 43.03
N GLY A 902 -19.72 12.47 42.27
CA GLY A 902 -18.86 13.57 42.75
C GLY A 902 -17.37 13.25 42.77
N ASP A 903 -16.90 12.27 42.00
CA ASP A 903 -15.46 12.03 41.81
C ASP A 903 -14.88 13.01 40.78
N ASP A 904 -13.88 13.80 41.19
CA ASP A 904 -13.17 14.78 40.33
C ASP A 904 -11.81 14.28 39.84
N ARG A 905 -11.48 13.01 40.11
CA ARG A 905 -10.20 12.39 39.68
C ARG A 905 -10.09 12.30 38.14
N PRO A 906 -8.88 12.38 37.56
CA PRO A 906 -8.67 12.38 36.11
C PRO A 906 -9.18 11.10 35.40
N ILE A 907 -9.96 11.29 34.33
CA ILE A 907 -10.46 10.22 33.45
C ILE A 907 -10.00 10.50 32.01
N ILE A 908 -9.25 9.56 31.44
CA ILE A 908 -8.77 9.55 30.06
C ILE A 908 -9.61 8.54 29.25
N GLY A 909 -10.37 9.04 28.28
CA GLY A 909 -11.07 8.19 27.31
C GLY A 909 -10.14 7.70 26.21
N ILE A 910 -10.15 6.41 25.89
CA ILE A 910 -9.42 5.85 24.75
C ILE A 910 -10.43 5.50 23.66
N THR A 911 -10.36 6.17 22.50
CA THR A 911 -11.29 5.97 21.38
C THR A 911 -10.59 5.40 20.14
N ALA A 912 -11.32 4.62 19.34
CA ALA A 912 -10.86 4.09 18.06
C ALA A 912 -10.94 5.11 16.89
N ASN A 913 -11.56 6.29 17.07
CA ASN A 913 -11.73 7.32 16.03
C ASN A 913 -11.50 8.74 16.58
N ALA A 914 -10.92 9.62 15.76
CA ALA A 914 -10.68 11.03 16.07
C ALA A 914 -11.79 11.95 15.53
N ILE A 915 -13.05 11.50 15.52
CA ILE A 915 -14.15 12.27 14.90
C ILE A 915 -14.73 13.23 15.93
N CYS A 916 -15.00 14.48 15.52
CA CYS A 916 -15.57 15.55 16.34
C CYS A 916 -16.81 15.15 17.16
N ASP A 917 -17.66 14.25 16.64
CA ASP A 917 -18.85 13.74 17.34
C ASP A 917 -18.51 12.87 18.57
N GLU A 918 -17.37 12.17 18.57
CA GLU A 918 -16.91 11.39 19.74
C GLU A 918 -16.23 12.30 20.77
N GLU A 919 -15.51 13.34 20.33
CA GLU A 919 -14.90 14.34 21.21
C GLU A 919 -15.96 15.10 22.02
N ALA A 920 -17.01 15.58 21.35
CA ALA A 920 -18.14 16.25 22.00
C ALA A 920 -18.86 15.34 23.00
N ARG A 921 -18.95 14.03 22.71
CA ARG A 921 -19.56 13.03 23.60
C ARG A 921 -18.68 12.68 24.80
N CYS A 922 -17.36 12.63 24.62
CA CYS A 922 -16.41 12.40 25.73
C CYS A 922 -16.44 13.57 26.70
N GLN A 923 -16.45 14.80 26.18
CA GLN A 923 -16.51 16.00 26.99
C GLN A 923 -17.87 16.15 27.69
N ALA A 924 -18.98 15.85 26.99
CA ALA A 924 -20.32 15.86 27.59
C ALA A 924 -20.50 14.79 28.68
N ALA A 925 -19.78 13.67 28.60
CA ALA A 925 -19.77 12.62 29.63
C ALA A 925 -18.91 13.00 30.86
N GLY A 926 -18.07 14.04 30.75
CA GLY A 926 -17.22 14.53 31.83
C GLY A 926 -15.81 13.92 31.87
N MET A 927 -15.29 13.43 30.74
CA MET A 927 -13.88 13.00 30.61
C MET A 927 -12.93 14.21 30.52
N ASP A 928 -11.75 14.14 31.13
CA ASP A 928 -10.79 15.26 31.17
C ASP A 928 -9.92 15.34 29.91
N THR A 929 -9.59 14.19 29.32
CA THR A 929 -8.89 14.12 28.03
C THR A 929 -9.21 12.83 27.30
N TRP A 930 -8.81 12.74 26.03
CA TRP A 930 -8.96 11.53 25.24
C TRP A 930 -7.69 11.20 24.46
N LEU A 931 -7.52 9.92 24.15
CA LEU A 931 -6.44 9.36 23.35
C LEU A 931 -7.03 8.51 22.24
N VAL A 932 -6.44 8.60 21.05
CA VAL A 932 -6.87 7.82 19.88
C VAL A 932 -6.00 6.57 19.78
N LYS A 933 -6.63 5.40 19.58
CA LYS A 933 -5.93 4.13 19.36
C LYS A 933 -5.28 4.13 17.96
N PRO A 934 -4.04 3.60 17.80
CA PRO A 934 -3.16 3.05 18.83
C PRO A 934 -2.54 4.17 19.67
N VAL A 935 -2.39 3.93 20.99
CA VAL A 935 -1.84 4.92 21.93
C VAL A 935 -0.32 4.74 22.01
N PRO A 936 0.50 5.65 21.43
CA PRO A 936 1.95 5.54 21.50
C PRO A 936 2.45 5.87 22.90
N LEU A 937 3.55 5.22 23.33
CA LEU A 937 4.12 5.37 24.67
C LEU A 937 4.40 6.84 25.05
N LEU A 938 4.94 7.64 24.13
CA LEU A 938 5.26 9.06 24.36
C LEU A 938 4.01 9.93 24.55
N THR A 939 2.96 9.67 23.77
CA THR A 939 1.68 10.38 23.87
C THR A 939 0.97 10.03 25.19
N LEU A 940 1.00 8.76 25.58
CA LEU A 940 0.48 8.29 26.87
C LEU A 940 1.15 9.01 28.04
N ARG A 941 2.49 9.08 28.04
CA ARG A 941 3.25 9.81 29.07
C ARG A 941 2.89 11.29 29.11
N ALA A 942 2.81 11.95 27.97
CA ALA A 942 2.51 13.38 27.89
C ALA A 942 1.12 13.71 28.44
N SER A 943 0.12 12.86 28.17
CA SER A 943 -1.23 13.04 28.71
C SER A 943 -1.31 12.76 30.20
N LEU A 944 -0.64 11.72 30.69
CA LEU A 944 -0.57 11.42 32.13
C LEU A 944 0.14 12.54 32.90
N ALA A 945 1.31 12.98 32.44
CA ALA A 945 2.07 14.05 33.08
C ALA A 945 1.33 15.39 33.12
N ARG A 946 0.53 15.70 32.09
CA ARG A 946 -0.28 16.92 32.04
C ARG A 946 -1.40 16.92 33.08
N LEU A 947 -2.05 15.78 33.27
CA LEU A 947 -3.21 15.67 34.16
C LEU A 947 -2.83 15.60 35.63
N THR A 948 -1.62 15.15 35.95
CA THR A 948 -1.21 14.93 37.35
C THR A 948 -0.37 16.05 37.96
N GLN A 949 -0.15 17.18 37.26
CA GLN A 949 0.60 18.37 37.72
C GLN A 949 1.74 18.06 38.72
N LEU A 950 2.70 17.22 38.32
CA LEU A 950 3.90 16.99 39.13
C LEU A 950 4.80 18.23 39.08
N ALA A 951 4.64 19.12 40.07
CA ALA A 951 5.67 20.07 40.45
C ALA A 951 6.88 19.29 41.02
N PRO A 952 8.13 19.71 40.78
CA PRO A 952 9.28 19.10 41.41
C PRO A 952 9.34 19.57 42.87
N GLU A 953 8.86 18.75 43.80
CA GLU A 953 9.16 18.95 45.22
C GLU A 953 10.46 18.20 45.57
N ASP A 954 11.51 19.01 45.77
CA ASP A 954 12.62 18.70 46.66
C ASP A 954 12.06 18.41 48.06
N ASP A 955 12.04 17.14 48.48
CA ASP A 955 12.46 16.80 49.83
C ASP A 955 12.84 15.31 49.93
N GLN A 956 14.02 15.10 50.51
CA GLN A 956 14.64 13.80 50.71
C GLN A 956 14.02 13.08 51.90
N ASP A 957 13.66 11.81 51.72
CA ASP A 957 13.90 10.76 52.72
C ASP A 957 14.16 9.41 52.02
N PRO A 958 14.96 8.51 52.62
CA PRO A 958 15.65 7.44 51.92
C PRO A 958 14.71 6.28 51.56
N LEU A 959 14.83 5.77 50.33
CA LEU A 959 14.21 4.51 49.92
C LEU A 959 14.56 3.37 50.89
N PRO A 960 13.59 2.52 51.30
CA PRO A 960 13.91 1.19 51.78
C PRO A 960 14.51 0.38 50.63
N ASP A 961 15.57 -0.37 50.93
CA ASP A 961 16.34 -1.20 50.00
C ASP A 961 15.49 -1.84 48.89
N ALA A 962 15.94 -1.63 47.65
CA ALA A 962 15.42 -2.31 46.47
C ALA A 962 15.37 -3.83 46.71
N PRO A 963 14.26 -4.52 46.42
CA PRO A 963 14.27 -5.97 46.41
C PRO A 963 15.28 -6.44 45.35
N PRO A 964 16.08 -7.48 45.64
CA PRO A 964 17.06 -7.98 44.69
C PRO A 964 16.36 -8.42 43.39
N PRO A 965 17.09 -8.42 42.26
CA PRO A 965 16.52 -8.83 40.97
C PRO A 965 15.90 -10.22 41.09
N PRO A 966 14.72 -10.47 40.49
CA PRO A 966 14.10 -11.78 40.58
C PRO A 966 15.03 -12.82 39.95
N ASP A 967 15.34 -13.86 40.74
CA ASP A 967 15.99 -15.08 40.26
C ASP A 967 15.31 -15.54 38.97
N SER A 968 16.13 -15.69 37.94
CA SER A 968 15.77 -16.29 36.67
C SER A 968 15.18 -17.69 36.89
N GLY A 969 13.87 -17.83 36.70
CA GLY A 969 13.26 -19.15 36.48
C GLY A 969 11.87 -19.42 37.05
N ARG A 970 11.15 -18.48 37.68
CA ARG A 970 9.75 -18.73 38.10
C ARG A 970 8.75 -17.81 37.42
N LEU A 971 7.80 -18.42 36.68
CA LEU A 971 6.66 -17.72 36.07
C LEU A 971 5.76 -17.08 37.15
N PRO A 972 5.14 -15.92 36.87
CA PRO A 972 4.07 -15.34 37.67
C PRO A 972 2.95 -16.36 38.01
N ALA A 973 2.44 -16.35 39.24
CA ALA A 973 1.53 -17.38 39.76
C ALA A 973 0.24 -17.60 38.92
N ASN A 974 -0.26 -16.55 38.27
CA ASN A 974 -1.39 -16.60 37.34
C ASN A 974 -1.06 -17.34 36.02
N LEU A 975 0.14 -17.10 35.47
CA LEU A 975 0.63 -17.83 34.29
C LEU A 975 0.96 -19.29 34.64
N GLN A 976 1.39 -19.56 35.87
CA GLN A 976 1.63 -20.91 36.37
C GLN A 976 0.33 -21.73 36.45
N GLN A 977 -0.76 -21.12 36.93
CA GLN A 977 -2.09 -21.74 36.92
C GLN A 977 -2.61 -22.00 35.50
N LEU A 978 -2.45 -21.02 34.60
CA LEU A 978 -2.91 -21.13 33.21
C LEU A 978 -2.08 -22.15 32.41
N PHE A 979 -0.77 -22.22 32.66
CA PHE A 979 0.13 -23.25 32.14
C PHE A 979 -0.28 -24.63 32.62
N THR A 980 -0.54 -24.81 33.92
CA THR A 980 -0.94 -26.10 34.49
C THR A 980 -2.28 -26.59 33.94
N HIS A 981 -3.25 -25.68 33.78
CA HIS A 981 -4.56 -25.98 33.23
C HIS A 981 -4.48 -26.38 31.74
N THR A 982 -3.75 -25.60 30.95
CA THR A 982 -3.60 -25.84 29.51
C THR A 982 -2.79 -27.11 29.23
N MET A 983 -1.73 -27.35 30.01
CA MET A 983 -0.88 -28.52 29.88
C MET A 983 -1.63 -29.83 30.20
N LYS A 984 -2.52 -29.83 31.20
CA LYS A 984 -3.37 -31.01 31.50
C LYS A 984 -4.27 -31.39 30.32
N LEU A 985 -4.94 -30.41 29.72
CA LEU A 985 -5.81 -30.64 28.56
C LEU A 985 -5.01 -31.17 27.36
N ASP A 986 -3.81 -30.63 27.16
CA ASP A 986 -2.94 -31.02 26.05
C ASP A 986 -2.38 -32.44 26.20
N LEU A 987 -2.01 -32.85 27.42
CA LEU A 987 -1.57 -34.22 27.71
C LEU A 987 -2.71 -35.24 27.54
N GLU A 988 -3.94 -34.90 27.92
CA GLU A 988 -5.11 -35.75 27.67
C GLU A 988 -5.40 -35.94 26.19
N HIS A 989 -5.32 -34.86 25.40
CA HIS A 989 -5.50 -34.91 23.96
C HIS A 989 -4.39 -35.69 23.26
N LEU A 990 -3.14 -35.57 23.73
CA LEU A 990 -2.02 -36.32 23.20
C LEU A 990 -2.19 -37.83 23.46
N ARG A 991 -2.66 -38.21 24.65
CA ARG A 991 -2.96 -39.60 25.00
C ARG A 991 -4.04 -40.20 24.10
N ARG A 992 -5.15 -39.49 23.88
CA ARG A 992 -6.22 -39.94 22.97
C ARG A 992 -5.73 -40.06 21.53
N ALA A 993 -4.91 -39.12 21.06
CA ALA A 993 -4.35 -39.14 19.71
C ALA A 993 -3.37 -40.32 19.51
N LEU A 994 -2.57 -40.66 20.53
CA LEU A 994 -1.71 -41.86 20.53
C LEU A 994 -2.51 -43.16 20.47
N ASP A 995 -3.65 -43.24 21.16
CA ASP A 995 -4.52 -44.42 21.11
C ASP A 995 -5.27 -44.56 19.79
N GLN A 996 -5.58 -43.45 19.13
CA GLN A 996 -6.24 -43.39 17.82
C GLN A 996 -5.27 -43.48 16.63
N GLN A 997 -3.96 -43.51 16.88
CA GLN A 997 -2.90 -43.51 15.87
C GLN A 997 -2.98 -42.33 14.87
N ASP A 998 -3.43 -41.16 15.34
CA ASP A 998 -3.53 -39.95 14.51
C ASP A 998 -2.21 -39.17 14.50
N TYR A 999 -1.36 -39.50 13.53
CA TYR A 999 0.01 -39.00 13.43
C TYR A 999 0.10 -37.48 13.31
N GLU A 1000 -0.75 -36.84 12.49
CA GLU A 1000 -0.72 -35.39 12.35
C GLU A 1000 -1.08 -34.69 13.65
N ARG A 1001 -2.09 -35.21 14.36
CA ARG A 1001 -2.53 -34.64 15.62
C ARG A 1001 -1.49 -34.81 16.73
N ILE A 1002 -0.80 -35.94 16.76
CA ILE A 1002 0.32 -36.20 17.69
C ILE A 1002 1.45 -35.18 17.45
N PHE A 1003 1.84 -34.91 16.21
CA PHE A 1003 2.89 -33.94 15.92
C PHE A 1003 2.53 -32.51 16.29
N GLN A 1004 1.29 -32.09 16.01
CA GLN A 1004 0.80 -30.76 16.39
C GLN A 1004 0.82 -30.58 17.91
N LEU A 1005 0.36 -31.59 18.66
CA LEU A 1005 0.31 -31.55 20.12
C LEU A 1005 1.71 -31.60 20.74
N LEU A 1006 2.62 -32.43 20.23
CA LEU A 1006 4.02 -32.46 20.70
C LEU A 1006 4.72 -31.13 20.45
N HIS A 1007 4.50 -30.50 19.29
CA HIS A 1007 5.10 -29.20 18.98
C HIS A 1007 4.57 -28.09 19.89
N ARG A 1008 3.27 -28.11 20.19
CA ARG A 1008 2.64 -27.15 21.10
C ARG A 1008 3.12 -27.32 22.54
N ILE A 1009 3.14 -28.56 23.06
CA ILE A 1009 3.63 -28.90 24.41
C ILE A 1009 5.10 -28.48 24.56
N ARG A 1010 5.92 -28.73 23.54
CA ARG A 1010 7.32 -28.30 23.49
C ARG A 1010 7.45 -26.78 23.58
N GLY A 1011 6.64 -26.04 22.80
CA GLY A 1011 6.63 -24.58 22.84
C GLY A 1011 6.30 -24.04 24.23
N SER A 1012 5.30 -24.61 24.90
CA SER A 1012 4.94 -24.22 26.26
C SER A 1012 6.00 -24.58 27.30
N LEU A 1013 6.68 -25.74 27.18
CA LEU A 1013 7.75 -26.15 28.11
C LEU A 1013 9.03 -25.33 27.96
N ALA A 1014 9.33 -24.86 26.74
CA ALA A 1014 10.44 -23.95 26.49
C ALA A 1014 10.21 -22.59 27.16
N VAL A 1015 8.97 -22.08 27.14
CA VAL A 1015 8.58 -20.87 27.88
C VAL A 1015 8.62 -21.08 29.40
N ALA A 1016 8.33 -22.31 29.87
CA ALA A 1016 8.42 -22.68 31.28
C ALA A 1016 9.86 -23.00 31.77
N GLY A 1017 10.88 -22.90 30.91
CA GLY A 1017 12.28 -23.12 31.28
C GLY A 1017 12.70 -24.58 31.50
N HIS A 1018 11.89 -25.56 31.08
CA HIS A 1018 12.18 -27.00 31.27
C HIS A 1018 12.98 -27.58 30.09
N GLU A 1019 14.23 -27.14 29.90
CA GLU A 1019 15.07 -27.46 28.73
C GLU A 1019 15.34 -28.96 28.53
N THR A 1020 15.50 -29.73 29.62
CA THR A 1020 15.77 -31.17 29.55
C THR A 1020 14.61 -31.95 28.93
N LEU A 1021 13.37 -31.54 29.19
CA LEU A 1021 12.17 -32.18 28.63
C LEU A 1021 11.89 -31.74 27.20
N VAL A 1022 12.25 -30.50 26.86
CA VAL A 1022 12.22 -30.00 25.47
C VAL A 1022 13.12 -30.86 24.58
N GLN A 1023 14.34 -31.16 25.02
CA GLN A 1023 15.27 -32.01 24.28
C GLN A 1023 14.76 -33.45 24.14
N GLN A 1024 14.16 -34.01 25.19
CA GLN A 1024 13.56 -35.36 25.14
C GLN A 1024 12.34 -35.43 24.20
N LEU A 1025 11.49 -34.40 24.16
CA LEU A 1025 10.37 -34.29 23.22
C LEU A 1025 10.82 -34.12 21.77
N GLU A 1026 11.93 -33.41 21.55
CA GLU A 1026 12.53 -33.25 20.23
C GLU A 1026 13.11 -34.55 19.69
N ALA A 1027 13.83 -35.30 20.53
CA ALA A 1027 14.32 -36.64 20.21
C ALA A 1027 13.18 -37.63 19.92
N LEU A 1028 12.09 -37.57 20.70
CA LEU A 1028 10.89 -38.37 20.46
C LEU A 1028 10.22 -37.99 19.12
N GLY A 1029 10.13 -36.70 18.82
CA GLY A 1029 9.58 -36.18 17.57
C GLY A 1029 10.40 -36.60 16.34
N GLN A 1030 11.73 -36.61 16.43
CA GLN A 1030 12.60 -37.12 15.38
C GLN A 1030 12.44 -38.63 15.19
N SER A 1031 12.44 -39.40 16.27
CA SER A 1031 12.25 -40.86 16.20
C SER A 1031 10.89 -41.26 15.60
N LEU A 1032 9.82 -40.50 15.90
CA LEU A 1032 8.49 -40.67 15.29
C LEU A 1032 8.48 -40.34 13.79
N ARG A 1033 9.29 -39.38 13.32
CA ARG A 1033 9.41 -39.04 11.88
C ARG A 1033 10.17 -40.10 11.09
N GLU A 1034 11.20 -40.69 11.69
CA GLU A 1034 12.08 -41.64 11.00
C GLU A 1034 11.52 -43.07 11.00
N ALA A 1035 10.92 -43.52 12.11
CA ALA A 1035 10.52 -44.92 12.29
C ALA A 1035 9.01 -45.15 12.47
N GLY A 1036 8.20 -44.09 12.57
CA GLY A 1036 6.75 -44.19 12.84
C GLY A 1036 6.41 -44.68 14.27
N LEU A 1037 5.13 -45.00 14.52
CA LEU A 1037 4.69 -45.56 15.82
C LEU A 1037 5.05 -47.06 15.90
N THR A 1038 6.28 -47.34 16.31
CA THR A 1038 6.73 -48.69 16.70
C THR A 1038 6.44 -48.95 18.17
N ALA A 1039 6.47 -50.21 18.61
CA ALA A 1039 6.21 -50.57 20.02
C ALA A 1039 7.19 -49.86 20.99
N THR A 1040 8.42 -49.60 20.54
CA THR A 1040 9.44 -48.85 21.28
C THR A 1040 9.12 -47.36 21.36
N THR A 1041 8.73 -46.70 20.27
CA THR A 1041 8.33 -45.26 20.31
C THR A 1041 7.04 -45.05 21.11
N ARG A 1042 6.10 -46.01 21.09
CA ARG A 1042 4.90 -45.97 21.94
C ARG A 1042 5.23 -46.12 23.43
N THR A 1043 6.20 -46.96 23.77
CA THR A 1043 6.65 -47.12 25.17
C THR A 1043 7.35 -45.84 25.63
N ASN A 1044 8.24 -45.27 24.82
CA ASN A 1044 8.94 -44.03 25.14
C ASN A 1044 8.00 -42.83 25.26
N SER A 1045 6.97 -42.72 24.41
CA SER A 1045 5.98 -41.64 24.50
C SER A 1045 5.09 -41.76 25.75
N LEU A 1046 4.77 -42.98 26.19
CA LEU A 1046 4.04 -43.22 27.45
C LEU A 1046 4.90 -42.90 28.69
N THR A 1047 6.19 -43.22 28.66
CA THR A 1047 7.13 -42.85 29.75
C THR A 1047 7.29 -41.34 29.87
N LEU A 1048 7.40 -40.62 28.74
CA LEU A 1048 7.48 -39.16 28.70
C LEU A 1048 6.16 -38.50 29.15
N LEU A 1049 5.01 -39.08 28.80
CA LEU A 1049 3.70 -38.63 29.27
C LEU A 1049 3.57 -38.72 30.79
N HIS A 1050 4.12 -39.79 31.40
CA HIS A 1050 4.16 -39.91 32.86
C HIS A 1050 5.06 -38.84 33.50
N ALA A 1051 6.27 -38.62 32.95
CA ALA A 1051 7.17 -37.57 33.45
C ALA A 1051 6.57 -36.15 33.31
N LEU A 1052 5.78 -35.90 32.27
CA LEU A 1052 5.09 -34.63 32.06
C LEU A 1052 3.84 -34.46 32.95
N GLN A 1053 3.19 -35.56 33.34
CA GLN A 1053 2.07 -35.52 34.28
C GLN A 1053 2.50 -35.14 35.70
N ASP A 1054 3.67 -35.58 36.14
CA ASP A 1054 4.22 -35.24 37.47
C ASP A 1054 4.47 -33.73 37.62
N ILE A 1055 4.79 -33.01 36.54
CA ILE A 1055 5.00 -31.55 36.53
C ILE A 1055 3.67 -30.78 36.58
N SER A 1056 2.56 -31.43 36.25
CA SER A 1056 1.22 -30.83 36.24
C SER A 1056 0.46 -30.97 37.57
N GLN A 1057 1.06 -31.63 38.58
CA GLN A 1057 0.49 -31.71 39.93
C GLN A 1057 1.02 -30.57 40.80
N PRO A 1058 0.15 -29.87 41.55
CA PRO A 1058 0.60 -28.85 42.49
C PRO A 1058 1.31 -29.52 43.68
N ASP A 1059 2.47 -28.99 44.08
CA ASP A 1059 3.01 -29.18 45.44
C ASP A 1059 2.16 -28.42 46.48
#